data_AF-A0A259SZ60-F1
#
_entry.id   AF-A0A259SZ60-F1
#
_cell.length_a   1.000
_cell.length_b   1.000
_cell.length_c   1.000
_cell.angle_alpha   90.00
_cell.angle_beta   90.00
_cell.angle_gamma   90.00
#
_symmetry.space_group_name_H-M   'P 1'
#
loop_
_entity.id
_entity.type
_entity.pdbx_description
1 polymer ?
#
loop_
_entity_poly.entity_id
_entity_poly.type
_entity_poly.pdbx_seq_one_letter_code
_entity_poly.pdbx_strand_id
1 'polypeptide(L)'
;MKRKGMMAVSAAMLLVGMELGTSWWGPAAVRAESSPPFAVYVPTNMDKILRDDPVPEQAAPVLKMAAARNEYEGGQVIVHAGDRPLGRLQVSISELKQEGGDAKIGKDQIELFTEHYIQVTKPTTGVYPAGWYPDALIPLDGTLQVEAGRNQGIYVKVHVPKGLPAGNYAGEITLHETGNPVRIPVSFTVWDFELTDESHAETAFTLWGDQVAAAHGGVEGEAYWSLLDKYYWASVEERLTPSYLPVPTGDVEEFVRRAEPYIKNPKVSAYRLPVYTNADGSLDVRKIKALVDLLRSKGLLDKAYFYPSMVDEPGPAKYPQVVSIAEQLKEAAPDVRSFNTTQPVDELAGSVHSWVALVNKYDESFAHQLQASGDHVWWYTSVVPKDPFPTYHTDDDLLGSRLLSWEQKDYGVEGTLYWSTTIFQKWNGQKYVPREVWTDPVAFPGANGDGYLFYPGYDLGIDGPLPTLRLENLREGAEDYEYLWRLEQLVKQSAASLGLGDEFDTHDVLQPIFDELYTNMRDYPEEPERLLKVRKEVAGLIAELAQDPQGTPLVTVRKPDESIRTIAVYTAKGAQVQIGGESMEPSENSSGYDRFERTLTLEPGMHEVEIAITRDGKTKTAVRKLQVAESYPYAAPLNEADSEADVSRWTKTGVTLRLTDAFSTGGGQGLQADFASGVKFPNIRLFGAGTGFKSADWSSYGALQFDVRNPNPDRTAIFYVKFHQTNGSSDDTHFVSVPAGQTRTITVPLREVRLDLTQMKGIELWMFQLEQPFTLYFDSFRLTSKTPGGTMIPASDQGAG
;
A
#
# COMPACT_ATOMS: atom_id res chain seq x y z
N MET A 1 -16.68 -47.21 -79.02
CA MET A 1 -18.06 -46.69 -79.00
C MET A 1 -18.39 -46.30 -77.55
N LYS A 2 -18.69 -45.02 -77.33
CA LYS A 2 -19.41 -44.39 -76.19
C LYS A 2 -19.10 -44.79 -74.72
N ARG A 3 -18.41 -43.85 -74.04
CA ARG A 3 -18.90 -42.92 -72.97
C ARG A 3 -19.49 -43.45 -71.64
N LYS A 4 -19.07 -42.71 -70.59
CA LYS A 4 -19.66 -42.43 -69.24
C LYS A 4 -19.52 -43.55 -68.20
N GLY A 5 -19.22 -43.32 -66.93
CA GLY A 5 -18.99 -42.10 -66.15
C GLY A 5 -19.38 -42.34 -64.67
N MET A 6 -18.51 -41.89 -63.75
CA MET A 6 -18.77 -41.41 -62.38
C MET A 6 -18.94 -42.37 -61.17
N MET A 7 -18.33 -41.87 -60.07
CA MET A 7 -18.59 -42.04 -58.61
C MET A 7 -17.93 -43.18 -57.80
N ALA A 8 -16.79 -42.82 -57.21
CA ALA A 8 -16.49 -42.64 -55.76
C ALA A 8 -16.74 -43.73 -54.70
N VAL A 9 -15.75 -43.78 -53.79
CA VAL A 9 -15.76 -44.03 -52.32
C VAL A 9 -14.97 -45.26 -51.84
N SER A 10 -13.89 -44.92 -51.10
CA SER A 10 -13.23 -45.54 -49.93
C SER A 10 -13.24 -47.06 -49.68
N ALA A 11 -12.05 -47.63 -49.42
CA ALA A 11 -11.59 -48.03 -48.08
C ALA A 11 -10.51 -49.15 -48.07
N ALA A 12 -9.62 -49.04 -47.09
CA ALA A 12 -8.99 -50.11 -46.29
C ALA A 12 -7.78 -50.94 -46.82
N MET A 13 -6.65 -50.68 -46.13
CA MET A 13 -5.66 -51.60 -45.52
C MET A 13 -5.04 -52.75 -46.32
N LEU A 14 -3.70 -52.74 -46.37
CA LEU A 14 -2.89 -53.96 -46.37
C LEU A 14 -1.58 -53.74 -45.61
N LEU A 15 -1.41 -54.52 -44.54
CA LEU A 15 -0.16 -54.76 -43.81
C LEU A 15 0.81 -55.55 -44.70
N VAL A 16 2.07 -55.12 -44.75
CA VAL A 16 3.19 -55.86 -45.35
C VAL A 16 4.17 -56.24 -44.24
N GLY A 17 4.62 -57.49 -44.27
CA GLY A 17 5.59 -58.07 -43.35
C GLY A 17 7.05 -57.73 -43.67
N MET A 18 7.84 -57.69 -42.59
CA MET A 18 9.21 -58.19 -42.37
C MET A 18 10.11 -58.42 -43.60
N GLU A 19 11.19 -57.64 -43.75
CA GLU A 19 12.58 -57.87 -43.25
C GLU A 19 13.40 -58.69 -44.28
N LEU A 20 14.63 -58.38 -44.71
CA LEU A 20 15.87 -57.89 -44.07
C LEU A 20 16.84 -57.39 -45.17
N GLY A 21 17.83 -56.57 -44.81
CA GLY A 21 19.09 -56.49 -45.57
C GLY A 21 19.76 -55.13 -45.62
N THR A 22 20.67 -54.89 -44.69
CA THR A 22 21.46 -53.68 -44.45
C THR A 22 22.56 -53.38 -45.48
N SER A 23 22.76 -52.11 -45.82
CA SER A 23 24.09 -51.53 -46.06
C SER A 23 24.10 -50.02 -45.78
N TRP A 24 24.99 -49.61 -44.87
CA TRP A 24 25.23 -48.25 -44.41
C TRP A 24 25.78 -47.32 -45.51
N TRP A 25 25.32 -46.06 -45.50
CA TRP A 25 26.07 -44.79 -45.48
C TRP A 25 25.03 -43.69 -45.80
N GLY A 26 24.65 -42.92 -44.77
CA GLY A 26 23.75 -41.76 -44.85
C GLY A 26 23.99 -40.88 -43.63
N PRO A 27 23.89 -39.55 -43.76
CA PRO A 27 24.50 -38.60 -42.84
C PRO A 27 23.93 -38.78 -41.43
N ALA A 28 24.77 -38.55 -40.43
CA ALA A 28 24.33 -38.35 -39.06
C ALA A 28 23.23 -37.28 -39.09
N ALA A 29 21.98 -37.72 -38.97
CA ALA A 29 20.89 -36.83 -38.66
C ALA A 29 21.23 -36.25 -37.30
N VAL A 30 21.60 -34.97 -37.30
CA VAL A 30 21.50 -34.09 -36.13
C VAL A 30 20.05 -34.22 -35.68
N ARG A 31 19.82 -35.11 -34.72
CA ARG A 31 18.50 -35.32 -34.13
C ARG A 31 18.28 -34.16 -33.16
N ALA A 32 17.43 -33.25 -33.62
CA ALA A 32 16.53 -32.37 -32.89
C ALA A 32 17.07 -31.81 -31.56
N GLU A 33 17.29 -30.48 -31.55
CA GLU A 33 17.05 -29.70 -30.34
C GLU A 33 15.61 -30.01 -29.91
N SER A 34 15.45 -30.96 -28.98
CA SER A 34 14.18 -31.15 -28.31
C SER A 34 13.93 -29.89 -27.51
N SER A 35 12.81 -29.20 -27.78
CA SER A 35 12.35 -28.11 -26.92
C SER A 35 12.44 -28.54 -25.46
N PRO A 36 12.86 -27.64 -24.54
CA PRO A 36 12.98 -27.99 -23.14
C PRO A 36 11.65 -28.57 -22.62
N PRO A 37 11.67 -29.52 -21.68
CA PRO A 37 10.46 -30.17 -21.17
C PRO A 37 9.61 -29.24 -20.26
N PHE A 38 9.92 -27.95 -20.26
CA PHE A 38 9.32 -26.92 -19.43
C PHE A 38 9.30 -25.59 -20.18
N ALA A 39 8.37 -24.72 -19.81
CA ALA A 39 8.33 -23.33 -20.23
C ALA A 39 8.88 -22.42 -19.12
N VAL A 40 9.31 -21.22 -19.50
CA VAL A 40 9.81 -20.20 -18.57
C VAL A 40 9.24 -18.85 -18.96
N TYR A 41 8.84 -18.07 -17.97
CA TYR A 41 8.45 -16.68 -18.13
C TYR A 41 8.86 -15.85 -16.92
N VAL A 42 8.89 -14.53 -17.11
CA VAL A 42 9.30 -13.52 -16.12
C VAL A 42 8.16 -12.53 -15.96
N PRO A 43 7.40 -12.59 -14.85
CA PRO A 43 6.42 -11.58 -14.48
C PRO A 43 7.12 -10.40 -13.78
N THR A 44 6.36 -9.39 -13.37
CA THR A 44 6.88 -8.39 -12.43
C THR A 44 7.11 -9.03 -11.06
N ASN A 45 7.88 -8.39 -10.18
CA ASN A 45 8.05 -8.84 -8.80
C ASN A 45 6.84 -8.54 -7.89
N MET A 46 5.83 -7.86 -8.40
CA MET A 46 4.56 -7.58 -7.71
C MET A 46 3.42 -8.52 -8.14
N ASP A 47 3.61 -9.33 -9.18
CA ASP A 47 2.63 -10.33 -9.58
C ASP A 47 2.72 -11.57 -8.70
N LYS A 48 1.60 -11.98 -8.10
CA LYS A 48 1.49 -13.29 -7.44
C LYS A 48 1.04 -14.33 -8.45
N ILE A 49 1.99 -15.09 -8.98
CA ILE A 49 1.69 -16.17 -9.93
C ILE A 49 1.26 -17.41 -9.15
N LEU A 50 -0.03 -17.75 -9.20
CA LEU A 50 -0.54 -18.94 -8.53
C LEU A 50 0.05 -20.20 -9.19
N ARG A 51 0.14 -21.27 -8.40
CA ARG A 51 0.70 -22.56 -8.85
C ARG A 51 -0.01 -23.12 -10.10
N ASP A 52 -1.29 -22.79 -10.22
CA ASP A 52 -2.21 -23.34 -11.21
C ASP A 52 -2.57 -22.33 -12.31
N ASP A 53 -1.96 -21.14 -12.30
CA ASP A 53 -2.19 -20.11 -13.32
C ASP A 53 -1.73 -20.55 -14.71
N PRO A 54 -2.41 -20.09 -15.77
CA PRO A 54 -2.01 -20.37 -17.14
C PRO A 54 -0.66 -19.74 -17.47
N VAL A 55 0.11 -20.41 -18.32
CA VAL A 55 1.39 -19.88 -18.83
C VAL A 55 1.10 -18.75 -19.83
N PRO A 56 1.60 -17.52 -19.61
CA PRO A 56 1.42 -16.42 -20.56
C PRO A 56 2.28 -16.61 -21.82
N GLU A 57 1.87 -15.98 -22.92
CA GLU A 57 2.72 -15.88 -24.10
C GLU A 57 3.82 -14.82 -23.87
N GLN A 58 5.06 -15.26 -23.66
CA GLN A 58 6.21 -14.37 -23.56
C GLN A 58 7.34 -14.86 -24.47
N ALA A 59 7.64 -14.09 -25.51
CA ALA A 59 8.77 -14.38 -26.39
C ALA A 59 10.08 -13.91 -25.74
N ALA A 60 11.03 -14.83 -25.55
CA ALA A 60 12.37 -14.56 -25.02
C ALA A 60 12.36 -13.81 -23.66
N PRO A 61 12.03 -14.50 -22.55
CA PRO A 61 12.00 -13.90 -21.23
C PRO A 61 13.35 -13.27 -20.86
N VAL A 62 13.32 -12.05 -20.31
CA VAL A 62 14.49 -11.34 -19.78
C VAL A 62 14.13 -10.78 -18.41
N LEU A 63 14.94 -11.09 -17.40
CA LEU A 63 14.80 -10.51 -16.07
C LEU A 63 15.42 -9.10 -16.07
N LYS A 64 14.57 -8.08 -15.99
CA LYS A 64 14.99 -6.67 -15.96
C LYS A 64 14.84 -6.13 -14.55
N MET A 65 15.91 -5.56 -14.01
CA MET A 65 15.96 -5.04 -12.65
C MET A 65 16.73 -3.72 -12.65
N ALA A 66 16.42 -2.83 -11.71
CA ALA A 66 17.14 -1.57 -11.57
C ALA A 66 17.15 -1.10 -10.11
N ALA A 67 18.31 -0.72 -9.61
CA ALA A 67 18.49 -0.25 -8.23
C ALA A 67 19.61 0.79 -8.10
N ALA A 68 19.53 1.60 -7.07
CA ALA A 68 20.59 2.47 -6.58
C ALA A 68 21.68 1.64 -5.89
N ARG A 69 22.80 2.28 -5.56
CA ARG A 69 23.78 1.66 -4.66
C ARG A 69 23.18 1.54 -3.25
N ASN A 70 23.58 0.49 -2.54
CA ASN A 70 23.08 0.14 -1.20
C ASN A 70 21.58 -0.19 -1.13
N GLU A 71 21.04 -0.70 -2.22
CA GLU A 71 19.65 -1.13 -2.33
C GLU A 71 19.60 -2.61 -2.70
N TYR A 72 18.52 -3.27 -2.30
CA TYR A 72 18.16 -4.60 -2.79
C TYR A 72 17.08 -4.50 -3.89
N GLU A 73 17.13 -5.37 -4.89
CA GLU A 73 16.10 -5.46 -5.93
C GLU A 73 15.67 -6.91 -6.13
N GLY A 74 14.36 -7.13 -6.18
CA GLY A 74 13.73 -8.42 -6.37
C GLY A 74 13.34 -8.70 -7.82
N GLY A 75 13.26 -9.98 -8.17
CA GLY A 75 12.81 -10.45 -9.47
C GLY A 75 12.26 -11.86 -9.42
N GLN A 76 11.37 -12.22 -10.35
CA GLN A 76 10.75 -13.55 -10.41
C GLN A 76 11.06 -14.26 -11.73
N VAL A 77 11.35 -15.55 -11.66
CA VAL A 77 11.41 -16.45 -12.82
C VAL A 77 10.49 -17.62 -12.54
N ILE A 78 9.48 -17.81 -13.38
CA ILE A 78 8.52 -18.91 -13.23
C ILE A 78 8.89 -20.05 -14.18
N VAL A 79 9.03 -21.25 -13.63
CA VAL A 79 9.19 -22.48 -14.39
C VAL A 79 7.87 -23.23 -14.42
N HIS A 80 7.36 -23.54 -15.61
CA HIS A 80 6.19 -24.37 -15.79
C HIS A 80 6.58 -25.73 -16.37
N ALA A 81 6.42 -26.80 -15.62
CA ALA A 81 6.69 -28.14 -16.14
C ALA A 81 5.56 -28.60 -17.07
N GLY A 82 5.91 -29.30 -18.16
CA GLY A 82 4.91 -29.97 -19.00
C GLY A 82 4.26 -31.18 -18.29
N ASP A 83 3.88 -32.20 -19.06
CA ASP A 83 3.19 -33.40 -18.55
C ASP A 83 4.02 -34.28 -17.59
N ARG A 84 5.28 -33.94 -17.33
CA ARG A 84 6.18 -34.68 -16.45
C ARG A 84 6.82 -33.74 -15.42
N PRO A 85 7.02 -34.22 -14.18
CA PRO A 85 7.69 -33.42 -13.16
C PRO A 85 9.17 -33.24 -13.50
N LEU A 86 9.74 -32.12 -13.05
CA LEU A 86 11.18 -31.86 -13.05
C LEU A 86 11.69 -32.18 -11.64
N GLY A 87 12.48 -33.24 -11.51
CA GLY A 87 12.85 -33.76 -10.19
C GLY A 87 14.12 -33.13 -9.64
N ARG A 88 14.99 -32.60 -10.51
CA ARG A 88 16.27 -31.99 -10.14
C ARG A 88 16.70 -30.91 -11.12
N LEU A 89 15.83 -29.93 -11.35
CA LEU A 89 16.16 -28.84 -12.26
C LEU A 89 17.31 -28.05 -11.67
N GLN A 90 18.49 -28.14 -12.30
CA GLN A 90 19.66 -27.41 -11.83
C GLN A 90 19.45 -25.92 -12.11
N VAL A 91 19.58 -25.10 -11.07
CA VAL A 91 19.44 -23.65 -11.14
C VAL A 91 20.77 -23.03 -10.74
N SER A 92 21.25 -22.10 -11.57
CA SER A 92 22.41 -21.29 -11.21
C SER A 92 22.30 -19.91 -11.83
N ILE A 93 22.90 -18.92 -11.18
CA ILE A 93 23.03 -17.57 -11.71
C ILE A 93 24.50 -17.21 -11.91
N SER A 94 24.81 -16.45 -12.96
CA SER A 94 26.12 -15.86 -13.16
C SER A 94 26.37 -14.67 -12.23
N GLU A 95 27.60 -14.21 -12.14
CA GLU A 95 27.84 -12.82 -11.70
C GLU A 95 27.18 -11.86 -12.71
N LEU A 96 26.80 -10.65 -12.27
CA LEU A 96 26.37 -9.59 -13.18
C LEU A 96 27.57 -8.71 -13.50
N LYS A 97 27.96 -8.62 -14.76
CA LYS A 97 29.17 -7.89 -15.19
C LYS A 97 28.81 -6.58 -15.85
N GLN A 98 29.52 -5.52 -15.53
CA GLN A 98 29.31 -4.21 -16.13
C GLN A 98 29.54 -4.27 -17.64
N GLU A 99 28.63 -3.67 -18.40
CA GLU A 99 28.80 -3.50 -19.85
C GLU A 99 29.87 -2.43 -20.10
N GLY A 100 30.95 -2.81 -20.79
CA GLY A 100 32.04 -1.88 -21.14
C GLY A 100 32.97 -1.49 -19.99
N GLY A 101 32.89 -2.17 -18.83
CA GLY A 101 33.77 -1.95 -17.68
C GLY A 101 34.18 -3.24 -16.97
N ASP A 102 34.94 -3.11 -15.89
CA ASP A 102 35.50 -4.25 -15.12
C ASP A 102 34.73 -4.53 -13.80
N ALA A 103 33.74 -3.70 -13.46
CA ALA A 103 32.95 -3.87 -12.25
C ALA A 103 31.98 -5.06 -12.36
N LYS A 104 31.58 -5.62 -11.22
CA LYS A 104 30.62 -6.72 -11.16
C LYS A 104 29.84 -6.73 -9.85
N ILE A 105 28.61 -7.23 -9.92
CA ILE A 105 27.86 -7.72 -8.76
C ILE A 105 28.19 -9.21 -8.63
N GLY A 106 28.87 -9.55 -7.53
CA GLY A 106 29.32 -10.91 -7.23
C GLY A 106 28.16 -11.84 -6.87
N LYS A 107 28.36 -13.15 -6.98
CA LYS A 107 27.34 -14.14 -6.60
C LYS A 107 26.98 -14.09 -5.11
N ASP A 108 27.90 -13.61 -4.27
CA ASP A 108 27.69 -13.37 -2.84
C ASP A 108 26.69 -12.24 -2.56
N GLN A 109 26.33 -11.45 -3.57
CA GLN A 109 25.31 -10.40 -3.51
C GLN A 109 23.99 -10.83 -4.15
N ILE A 110 23.86 -12.10 -4.54
CA ILE A 110 22.68 -12.63 -5.25
C ILE A 110 22.17 -13.85 -4.52
N GLU A 111 20.94 -13.77 -4.05
CA GLU A 111 20.25 -14.87 -3.38
C GLU A 111 19.12 -15.40 -4.27
N LEU A 112 18.96 -16.72 -4.28
CA LEU A 112 17.87 -17.39 -5.00
C LEU A 112 16.99 -18.11 -3.99
N PHE A 113 15.68 -18.00 -4.17
CA PHE A 113 14.69 -18.66 -3.32
C PHE A 113 13.70 -19.45 -4.17
N THR A 114 13.26 -20.58 -3.64
CA THR A 114 12.07 -21.30 -4.09
C THR A 114 10.86 -20.64 -3.43
N GLU A 115 9.87 -20.26 -4.23
CA GLU A 115 8.58 -19.79 -3.72
C GLU A 115 7.75 -20.98 -3.22
N HIS A 116 7.48 -21.02 -1.92
CA HIS A 116 6.59 -22.00 -1.32
C HIS A 116 5.14 -21.59 -1.53
N TYR A 117 4.34 -22.51 -2.08
CA TYR A 117 2.93 -22.30 -2.32
C TYR A 117 2.07 -22.75 -1.13
N ILE A 118 1.24 -21.85 -0.62
CA ILE A 118 0.25 -22.11 0.44
C ILE A 118 -1.18 -22.05 -0.11
N GLN A 119 -2.05 -22.96 0.33
CA GLN A 119 -3.41 -23.04 -0.20
C GLN A 119 -4.39 -22.13 0.55
N VAL A 120 -4.93 -21.16 -0.17
CA VAL A 120 -6.07 -20.35 0.27
C VAL A 120 -7.35 -21.02 -0.22
N THR A 121 -8.10 -21.62 0.72
CA THR A 121 -9.39 -22.27 0.43
C THR A 121 -10.59 -21.36 0.61
N LYS A 122 -10.46 -20.35 1.49
CA LYS A 122 -11.44 -19.31 1.70
C LYS A 122 -10.75 -17.95 1.54
N PRO A 123 -11.01 -17.23 0.44
CA PRO A 123 -10.46 -15.90 0.24
C PRO A 123 -10.86 -14.90 1.33
N THR A 124 -10.00 -13.92 1.56
CA THR A 124 -10.18 -12.83 2.51
C THR A 124 -11.29 -11.88 2.07
N THR A 125 -11.37 -11.62 0.77
CA THR A 125 -12.41 -10.83 0.07
C THR A 125 -12.99 -11.61 -1.11
N GLY A 126 -13.98 -11.05 -1.81
CA GLY A 126 -14.52 -11.64 -3.04
C GLY A 126 -13.74 -11.27 -4.31
N VAL A 127 -12.68 -10.45 -4.20
CA VAL A 127 -11.94 -9.92 -5.36
C VAL A 127 -10.91 -10.94 -5.87
N TYR A 128 -10.13 -11.53 -4.96
CA TYR A 128 -9.11 -12.52 -5.32
C TYR A 128 -9.63 -13.96 -5.14
N PRO A 129 -9.23 -14.90 -6.02
CA PRO A 129 -9.76 -16.25 -6.03
C PRO A 129 -9.19 -17.15 -4.90
N ALA A 130 -9.84 -18.29 -4.65
CA ALA A 130 -9.19 -19.37 -3.91
C ALA A 130 -8.10 -20.00 -4.79
N GLY A 131 -6.98 -20.42 -4.20
CA GLY A 131 -5.85 -20.93 -4.99
C GLY A 131 -4.62 -21.28 -4.16
N TRP A 132 -3.56 -21.68 -4.86
CA TRP A 132 -2.23 -21.92 -4.28
C TRP A 132 -1.36 -20.69 -4.54
N TYR A 133 -1.17 -19.88 -3.51
CA TYR A 133 -0.46 -18.60 -3.57
C TYR A 133 1.01 -18.78 -3.18
N PRO A 134 1.97 -18.16 -3.91
CA PRO A 134 3.35 -18.09 -3.46
C PRO A 134 3.44 -17.16 -2.24
N ASP A 135 4.11 -17.59 -1.16
CA ASP A 135 4.28 -16.74 0.03
C ASP A 135 5.67 -16.89 0.66
N ALA A 136 6.04 -18.04 1.22
CA ALA A 136 7.34 -18.19 1.87
C ALA A 136 8.49 -18.30 0.84
N LEU A 137 9.61 -17.65 1.11
CA LEU A 137 10.81 -17.72 0.27
C LEU A 137 11.85 -18.65 0.93
N ILE A 138 11.99 -19.86 0.38
CA ILE A 138 12.91 -20.88 0.90
C ILE A 138 14.24 -20.80 0.13
N PRO A 139 15.40 -20.62 0.76
CA PRO A 139 16.69 -20.58 0.06
C PRO A 139 16.87 -21.76 -0.90
N LEU A 140 17.20 -21.46 -2.16
CA LEU A 140 17.36 -22.45 -3.23
C LEU A 140 18.81 -22.94 -3.28
N ASP A 141 19.03 -24.22 -2.98
CA ASP A 141 20.35 -24.87 -2.96
C ASP A 141 20.80 -25.40 -4.34
N GLY A 142 20.42 -24.68 -5.40
CA GLY A 142 20.80 -24.99 -6.78
C GLY A 142 20.01 -26.11 -7.45
N THR A 143 19.03 -26.71 -6.76
CA THR A 143 18.12 -27.69 -7.35
C THR A 143 16.66 -27.35 -7.07
N LEU A 144 15.86 -27.21 -8.13
CA LEU A 144 14.43 -26.93 -8.04
C LEU A 144 13.61 -28.19 -8.39
N GLN A 145 12.55 -28.42 -7.63
CA GLN A 145 11.54 -29.43 -7.96
C GLN A 145 10.31 -28.74 -8.54
N VAL A 146 9.78 -29.26 -9.64
CA VAL A 146 8.58 -28.73 -10.29
C VAL A 146 7.61 -29.86 -10.56
N GLU A 147 6.40 -29.78 -10.01
CA GLU A 147 5.35 -30.75 -10.25
C GLU A 147 4.86 -30.69 -11.71
N ALA A 148 4.40 -31.82 -12.26
CA ALA A 148 3.88 -31.88 -13.63
C ALA A 148 2.68 -30.95 -13.82
N GLY A 149 2.71 -30.13 -14.87
CA GLY A 149 1.64 -29.18 -15.22
C GLY A 149 1.47 -28.02 -14.23
N ARG A 150 2.49 -27.73 -13.39
CA ARG A 150 2.44 -26.68 -12.38
C ARG A 150 3.52 -25.63 -12.59
N ASN A 151 3.23 -24.43 -12.11
CA ASN A 151 4.20 -23.35 -11.94
C ASN A 151 5.04 -23.60 -10.67
N GLN A 152 6.32 -23.27 -10.75
CA GLN A 152 7.19 -23.13 -9.60
C GLN A 152 8.03 -21.86 -9.76
N GLY A 153 7.85 -20.92 -8.85
CA GLY A 153 8.60 -19.66 -8.84
C GLY A 153 10.00 -19.79 -8.25
N ILE A 154 10.94 -19.08 -8.87
CA ILE A 154 12.26 -18.74 -8.35
C ILE A 154 12.28 -17.23 -8.12
N TYR A 155 12.40 -16.82 -6.85
CA TYR A 155 12.63 -15.43 -6.51
C TYR A 155 14.14 -15.13 -6.49
N VAL A 156 14.53 -13.99 -7.04
CA VAL A 156 15.92 -13.52 -7.15
C VAL A 156 16.02 -12.23 -6.36
N LYS A 157 16.91 -12.19 -5.36
CA LYS A 157 17.22 -10.97 -4.60
C LYS A 157 18.65 -10.55 -4.91
N VAL A 158 18.84 -9.31 -5.33
CA VAL A 158 20.16 -8.75 -5.67
C VAL A 158 20.44 -7.54 -4.78
N HIS A 159 21.53 -7.58 -4.02
CA HIS A 159 22.04 -6.40 -3.32
C HIS A 159 23.06 -5.66 -4.21
N VAL A 160 22.93 -4.33 -4.31
CA VAL A 160 23.91 -3.49 -5.00
C VAL A 160 24.91 -2.92 -3.97
N PRO A 161 26.19 -3.32 -3.98
CA PRO A 161 27.15 -2.80 -3.02
C PRO A 161 27.32 -1.28 -3.09
N LYS A 162 27.60 -0.66 -1.93
CA LYS A 162 28.02 0.75 -1.84
C LYS A 162 29.20 1.03 -2.76
N GLY A 163 29.18 2.20 -3.40
CA GLY A 163 30.24 2.67 -4.29
C GLY A 163 30.40 1.89 -5.60
N LEU A 164 29.55 0.89 -5.90
CA LEU A 164 29.60 0.18 -7.18
C LEU A 164 29.37 1.18 -8.34
N PRO A 165 30.17 1.15 -9.43
CA PRO A 165 29.98 2.06 -10.55
C PRO A 165 28.57 1.96 -11.15
N ALA A 166 27.94 3.11 -11.38
CA ALA A 166 26.66 3.18 -12.08
C ALA A 166 26.79 2.68 -13.53
N GLY A 167 25.68 2.20 -14.09
CA GLY A 167 25.62 1.70 -15.47
C GLY A 167 24.88 0.36 -15.58
N ASN A 168 24.95 -0.24 -16.76
CA ASN A 168 24.28 -1.51 -17.05
C ASN A 168 25.19 -2.69 -16.72
N TYR A 169 24.59 -3.73 -16.15
CA TYR A 169 25.21 -5.00 -15.84
C TYR A 169 24.41 -6.12 -16.49
N ALA A 170 25.11 -7.14 -16.97
CA ALA A 170 24.52 -8.29 -17.65
C ALA A 170 24.95 -9.60 -17.00
N GLY A 171 24.00 -10.53 -16.92
CA GLY A 171 24.22 -11.90 -16.46
C GLY A 171 23.14 -12.83 -17.00
N GLU A 172 23.04 -14.02 -16.43
CA GLU A 172 22.01 -14.98 -16.81
C GLU A 172 21.70 -15.98 -15.69
N ILE A 173 20.44 -16.41 -15.65
CA ILE A 173 19.99 -17.59 -14.91
C ILE A 173 20.01 -18.77 -15.88
N THR A 174 20.63 -19.86 -15.45
CA THR A 174 20.74 -21.10 -16.22
C THR A 174 19.91 -22.19 -15.55
N LEU A 175 18.97 -22.76 -16.30
CA LEU A 175 18.11 -23.87 -15.91
C LEU A 175 18.44 -25.12 -16.72
N HIS A 176 18.68 -26.24 -16.05
CA HIS A 176 19.11 -27.47 -16.72
C HIS A 176 18.57 -28.74 -16.04
N GLU A 177 17.64 -29.42 -16.71
CA GLU A 177 17.14 -30.76 -16.31
C GLU A 177 17.84 -31.84 -17.16
N THR A 178 17.67 -31.77 -18.48
CA THR A 178 18.30 -32.65 -19.47
C THR A 178 18.53 -31.91 -20.78
N GLY A 179 19.57 -32.25 -21.53
CA GLY A 179 19.82 -31.69 -22.86
C GLY A 179 20.51 -30.33 -22.81
N ASN A 180 20.08 -29.39 -23.65
CA ASN A 180 20.65 -28.04 -23.64
C ASN A 180 20.04 -27.21 -22.50
N PRO A 181 20.86 -26.43 -21.77
CA PRO A 181 20.35 -25.54 -20.73
C PRO A 181 19.49 -24.41 -21.33
N VAL A 182 18.44 -24.03 -20.61
CA VAL A 182 17.67 -22.81 -20.87
C VAL A 182 18.37 -21.66 -20.14
N ARG A 183 18.65 -20.56 -20.86
CA ARG A 183 19.32 -19.37 -20.32
C ARG A 183 18.36 -18.19 -20.36
N ILE A 184 18.12 -17.58 -19.22
CA ILE A 184 17.29 -16.39 -19.06
C ILE A 184 18.25 -15.22 -18.82
N PRO A 185 18.38 -14.27 -19.77
CA PRO A 185 19.22 -13.09 -19.59
C PRO A 185 18.75 -12.25 -18.39
N VAL A 186 19.72 -11.72 -17.65
CA VAL A 186 19.50 -10.73 -16.59
C VAL A 186 20.08 -9.41 -17.06
N SER A 187 19.26 -8.37 -17.11
CA SER A 187 19.65 -6.99 -17.41
C SER A 187 19.41 -6.14 -16.17
N PHE A 188 20.49 -5.58 -15.63
CA PHE A 188 20.47 -4.86 -14.36
C PHE A 188 21.01 -3.45 -14.53
N THR A 189 20.24 -2.44 -14.14
CA THR A 189 20.68 -1.03 -14.16
C THR A 189 21.07 -0.57 -12.76
N VAL A 190 22.29 -0.06 -12.59
CA VAL A 190 22.73 0.60 -11.35
C VAL A 190 22.64 2.11 -11.52
N TRP A 191 21.80 2.77 -10.73
CA TRP A 191 21.60 4.21 -10.78
C TRP A 191 22.79 4.99 -10.18
N ASP A 192 23.02 6.21 -10.68
CA ASP A 192 24.10 7.08 -10.21
C ASP A 192 23.72 7.87 -8.94
N PHE A 193 23.21 7.16 -7.94
CA PHE A 193 23.11 7.64 -6.55
C PHE A 193 23.18 6.44 -5.59
N GLU A 194 23.23 6.72 -4.29
CA GLU A 194 23.37 5.72 -3.23
C GLU A 194 22.36 6.02 -2.13
N LEU A 195 21.66 4.98 -1.66
CA LEU A 195 20.78 5.07 -0.49
C LEU A 195 21.59 5.03 0.81
N THR A 196 21.16 5.79 1.81
CA THR A 196 21.75 5.77 3.15
C THR A 196 21.38 4.49 3.90
N ASP A 197 22.16 4.12 4.91
CA ASP A 197 21.73 3.08 5.87
C ASP A 197 20.61 3.58 6.80
N GLU A 198 20.41 4.88 6.88
CA GLU A 198 19.31 5.47 7.64
C GLU A 198 17.98 5.19 6.95
N SER A 199 16.98 4.83 7.77
CA SER A 199 15.57 4.72 7.37
C SER A 199 14.83 5.97 7.83
N HIS A 200 14.29 6.73 6.88
CA HIS A 200 13.61 8.01 7.15
C HIS A 200 12.11 7.87 7.36
N ALA A 201 11.53 6.71 7.00
CA ALA A 201 10.19 6.31 7.43
C ALA A 201 10.26 5.57 8.78
N GLU A 202 9.44 5.99 9.75
CA GLU A 202 9.33 5.28 11.01
C GLU A 202 8.44 4.05 10.87
N THR A 203 8.79 2.96 11.55
CA THR A 203 7.99 1.74 11.51
C THR A 203 7.89 1.06 12.87
N ALA A 204 6.82 0.28 13.06
CA ALA A 204 6.61 -0.56 14.24
C ALA A 204 6.05 -1.93 13.84
N PHE A 205 6.89 -2.79 13.27
CA PHE A 205 6.52 -4.15 12.80
C PHE A 205 6.74 -5.16 13.92
N THR A 206 5.72 -5.36 14.76
CA THR A 206 5.87 -6.00 16.07
C THR A 206 6.29 -7.48 15.96
N LEU A 207 7.26 -7.91 16.78
CA LEU A 207 7.84 -9.27 16.75
C LEU A 207 7.47 -10.11 17.97
N TRP A 208 6.36 -10.85 17.93
CA TRP A 208 5.87 -11.64 19.07
C TRP A 208 6.83 -12.77 19.45
N GLY A 209 7.66 -12.52 20.46
CA GLY A 209 8.75 -13.41 20.81
C GLY A 209 8.29 -14.74 21.43
N ASP A 210 7.15 -14.77 22.11
CA ASP A 210 6.51 -16.01 22.58
C ASP A 210 6.13 -16.94 21.41
N GLN A 211 5.63 -16.37 20.31
CA GLN A 211 5.30 -17.10 19.09
C GLN A 211 6.56 -17.65 18.43
N VAL A 212 7.63 -16.85 18.36
CA VAL A 212 8.95 -17.27 17.86
C VAL A 212 9.49 -18.42 18.72
N ALA A 213 9.49 -18.28 20.04
CA ALA A 213 9.95 -19.34 20.94
C ALA A 213 9.17 -20.64 20.76
N ALA A 214 7.84 -20.56 20.69
CA ALA A 214 6.97 -21.72 20.51
C ALA A 214 7.27 -22.49 19.20
N ALA A 215 7.55 -21.78 18.10
CA ALA A 215 7.89 -22.39 16.81
C ALA A 215 9.31 -22.99 16.77
N HIS A 216 10.18 -22.62 17.71
CA HIS A 216 11.57 -23.10 17.80
C HIS A 216 11.80 -24.00 19.03
N GLY A 217 10.78 -24.76 19.43
CA GLY A 217 10.89 -25.76 20.50
C GLY A 217 10.84 -25.21 21.92
N GLY A 218 10.35 -23.98 22.12
CA GLY A 218 10.17 -23.35 23.43
C GLY A 218 11.48 -22.85 24.04
N VAL A 219 12.36 -22.24 23.24
CA VAL A 219 13.64 -21.68 23.74
C VAL A 219 13.42 -20.61 24.81
N GLU A 220 14.31 -20.60 25.82
CA GLU A 220 14.27 -19.67 26.96
C GLU A 220 15.67 -19.06 27.21
N GLY A 221 15.74 -18.06 28.11
CA GLY A 221 17.00 -17.46 28.55
C GLY A 221 17.78 -16.75 27.42
N GLU A 222 19.10 -16.85 27.42
CA GLU A 222 19.93 -16.21 26.38
C GLU A 222 19.73 -16.83 24.98
N ALA A 223 19.33 -18.10 24.89
CA ALA A 223 18.99 -18.71 23.60
C ALA A 223 17.74 -18.05 22.97
N TYR A 224 16.75 -17.71 23.81
CA TYR A 224 15.57 -16.94 23.38
C TYR A 224 15.98 -15.56 22.85
N TRP A 225 16.79 -14.81 23.60
CA TRP A 225 17.21 -13.48 23.16
C TRP A 225 18.07 -13.52 21.91
N SER A 226 18.96 -14.51 21.79
CA SER A 226 19.76 -14.72 20.56
C SER A 226 18.89 -15.09 19.36
N LEU A 227 17.79 -15.81 19.56
CA LEU A 227 16.84 -16.12 18.47
C LEU A 227 16.05 -14.88 18.08
N LEU A 228 15.52 -14.11 19.04
CA LEU A 228 14.81 -12.87 18.75
C LEU A 228 15.70 -11.84 18.07
N ASP A 229 16.98 -11.78 18.42
CA ASP A 229 17.96 -10.91 17.75
C ASP A 229 18.03 -11.20 16.24
N LYS A 230 18.00 -12.48 15.83
CA LYS A 230 17.98 -12.85 14.40
C LYS A 230 16.71 -12.38 13.70
N TYR A 231 15.54 -12.54 14.33
CA TYR A 231 14.28 -12.03 13.79
C TYR A 231 14.25 -10.50 13.72
N TYR A 232 14.78 -9.85 14.75
CA TYR A 232 14.87 -8.39 14.82
C TYR A 232 15.74 -7.84 13.69
N TRP A 233 16.95 -8.37 13.51
CA TRP A 233 17.83 -7.91 12.45
C TRP A 233 17.34 -8.31 11.06
N ALA A 234 16.72 -9.48 10.89
CA ALA A 234 16.07 -9.82 9.62
C ALA A 234 15.02 -8.77 9.24
N SER A 235 14.21 -8.29 10.19
CA SER A 235 13.24 -7.23 9.92
C SER A 235 13.88 -5.87 9.64
N VAL A 236 14.92 -5.50 10.40
CA VAL A 236 15.64 -4.21 10.22
C VAL A 236 16.40 -4.15 8.90
N GLU A 237 16.96 -5.27 8.43
CA GLU A 237 17.61 -5.33 7.12
C GLU A 237 16.61 -5.13 5.96
N GLU A 238 15.34 -5.46 6.17
CA GLU A 238 14.23 -5.12 5.24
C GLU A 238 13.71 -3.68 5.42
N ARG A 239 14.41 -2.83 6.18
CA ARG A 239 14.00 -1.48 6.61
C ARG A 239 12.71 -1.42 7.45
N LEU A 240 12.22 -2.55 7.94
CA LEU A 240 11.03 -2.64 8.78
C LEU A 240 11.44 -2.81 10.24
N THR A 241 11.70 -1.69 10.92
CA THR A 241 12.06 -1.68 12.34
C THR A 241 10.92 -2.27 13.20
N PRO A 242 11.23 -3.29 14.04
CA PRO A 242 10.28 -3.82 15.00
C PRO A 242 9.97 -2.87 16.14
N SER A 243 8.79 -3.03 16.75
CA SER A 243 8.39 -2.14 17.85
C SER A 243 9.30 -2.24 19.07
N TYR A 244 9.53 -3.42 19.63
CA TYR A 244 10.42 -3.60 20.80
C TYR A 244 11.78 -4.20 20.43
N LEU A 245 12.78 -3.79 21.21
CA LEU A 245 14.14 -4.32 21.12
C LEU A 245 14.22 -5.75 21.71
N PRO A 246 15.06 -6.64 21.17
CA PRO A 246 15.20 -8.02 21.61
C PRO A 246 16.07 -8.12 22.88
N VAL A 247 15.69 -7.38 23.92
CA VAL A 247 16.46 -7.26 25.17
C VAL A 247 15.53 -7.40 26.40
N PRO A 248 16.03 -7.96 27.52
CA PRO A 248 15.29 -7.97 28.78
C PRO A 248 14.90 -6.57 29.23
N THR A 249 13.65 -6.42 29.68
CA THR A 249 13.08 -5.16 30.16
C THR A 249 12.95 -5.13 31.69
N GLY A 250 13.31 -6.20 32.40
CA GLY A 250 13.11 -6.31 33.85
C GLY A 250 13.92 -5.30 34.67
N ASP A 251 15.15 -5.02 34.24
CA ASP A 251 16.08 -4.09 34.88
C ASP A 251 16.42 -2.91 33.96
N VAL A 252 16.42 -1.69 34.52
CA VAL A 252 16.60 -0.46 33.74
C VAL A 252 18.02 -0.30 33.22
N GLU A 253 19.02 -0.58 34.05
CA GLU A 253 20.43 -0.42 33.67
C GLU A 253 20.83 -1.48 32.64
N GLU A 254 20.37 -2.72 32.83
CA GLU A 254 20.57 -3.79 31.86
C GLU A 254 19.90 -3.48 30.52
N PHE A 255 18.64 -3.04 30.53
CA PHE A 255 17.91 -2.65 29.33
C PHE A 255 18.70 -1.60 28.54
N VAL A 256 19.06 -0.48 29.17
CA VAL A 256 19.76 0.61 28.46
C VAL A 256 21.11 0.14 27.93
N ARG A 257 21.87 -0.65 28.70
CA ARG A 257 23.16 -1.20 28.26
C ARG A 257 23.03 -2.11 27.04
N ARG A 258 21.99 -2.97 27.00
CA ARG A 258 21.74 -3.89 25.88
C ARG A 258 21.08 -3.20 24.69
N ALA A 259 20.28 -2.16 24.91
CA ALA A 259 19.56 -1.41 23.89
C ALA A 259 20.45 -0.44 23.10
N GLU A 260 21.49 0.11 23.73
CA GLU A 260 22.36 1.14 23.14
C GLU A 260 22.92 0.79 21.73
N PRO A 261 23.40 -0.44 21.43
CA PRO A 261 23.86 -0.80 20.09
C PRO A 261 22.76 -0.78 19.03
N TYR A 262 21.53 -1.14 19.38
CA TYR A 262 20.38 -1.11 18.46
C TYR A 262 20.00 0.34 18.15
N ILE A 263 19.83 1.16 19.20
CA ILE A 263 19.37 2.55 19.08
C ILE A 263 20.34 3.40 18.25
N LYS A 264 21.66 3.17 18.42
CA LYS A 264 22.71 3.87 17.67
C LYS A 264 22.87 3.40 16.22
N ASN A 265 22.25 2.30 15.83
CA ASN A 265 22.29 1.85 14.44
C ASN A 265 21.37 2.75 13.60
N PRO A 266 21.85 3.35 12.49
CA PRO A 266 21.03 4.20 11.63
C PRO A 266 19.82 3.48 11.01
N LYS A 267 19.90 2.15 10.80
CA LYS A 267 18.81 1.35 10.23
C LYS A 267 17.57 1.24 11.14
N VAL A 268 17.74 1.45 12.44
CA VAL A 268 16.63 1.43 13.41
C VAL A 268 15.99 2.82 13.38
N SER A 269 14.75 2.94 12.89
CA SER A 269 14.06 4.23 12.74
C SER A 269 13.32 4.66 14.01
N ALA A 270 12.72 3.72 14.74
CA ALA A 270 11.99 3.99 15.99
C ALA A 270 12.08 2.79 16.95
N TYR A 271 11.89 3.00 18.26
CA TYR A 271 11.80 1.91 19.23
C TYR A 271 10.86 2.18 20.41
N ARG A 272 10.12 1.16 20.81
CA ARG A 272 9.17 1.16 21.92
C ARG A 272 9.88 1.01 23.25
N LEU A 273 9.61 1.92 24.18
CA LEU A 273 10.05 1.83 25.56
C LEU A 273 9.17 0.84 26.36
N PRO A 274 9.78 0.09 27.30
CA PRO A 274 9.01 -0.68 28.26
C PRO A 274 8.18 0.24 29.15
N VAL A 275 6.92 -0.13 29.36
CA VAL A 275 6.01 0.52 30.30
C VAL A 275 5.94 -0.33 31.55
N TYR A 276 6.28 0.25 32.70
CA TYR A 276 6.26 -0.44 34.00
C TYR A 276 4.98 -0.14 34.76
N THR A 277 4.44 -1.15 35.43
CA THR A 277 3.24 -1.03 36.27
C THR A 277 3.51 -1.47 37.70
N ASN A 278 2.79 -0.84 38.64
CA ASN A 278 2.71 -1.27 40.02
C ASN A 278 1.77 -2.48 40.15
N ALA A 279 1.78 -3.12 41.31
CA ALA A 279 0.92 -4.28 41.60
C ALA A 279 -0.59 -3.97 41.51
N ASP A 280 -0.99 -2.71 41.63
CA ASP A 280 -2.38 -2.24 41.49
C ASP A 280 -2.77 -1.90 40.04
N GLY A 281 -1.85 -2.03 39.09
CA GLY A 281 -2.06 -1.75 37.67
C GLY A 281 -1.83 -0.30 37.23
N SER A 282 -1.54 0.62 38.16
CA SER A 282 -1.08 1.98 37.83
C SER A 282 0.32 1.98 37.23
N LEU A 283 0.75 3.05 36.55
CA LEU A 283 2.11 3.13 36.02
C LEU A 283 3.12 3.33 37.16
N ASP A 284 4.26 2.63 37.09
CA ASP A 284 5.41 2.91 37.94
C ASP A 284 6.18 4.12 37.38
N VAL A 285 5.61 5.31 37.61
CA VAL A 285 6.14 6.61 37.15
C VAL A 285 7.62 6.78 37.55
N ARG A 286 8.02 6.29 38.73
CA ARG A 286 9.42 6.41 39.20
C ARG A 286 10.36 5.56 38.36
N LYS A 287 10.00 4.31 38.07
CA LYS A 287 10.83 3.42 37.25
C LYS A 287 10.85 3.86 35.78
N ILE A 288 9.72 4.32 35.24
CA ILE A 288 9.65 4.90 33.89
C ILE A 288 10.56 6.14 33.81
N LYS A 289 10.48 7.05 34.78
CA LYS A 289 11.34 8.24 34.84
C LYS A 289 12.83 7.86 34.91
N ALA A 290 13.19 6.87 35.73
CA ALA A 290 14.57 6.39 35.84
C ALA A 290 15.12 5.87 34.51
N LEU A 291 14.30 5.11 33.76
CA LEU A 291 14.65 4.65 32.41
C LEU A 291 14.89 5.83 31.46
N VAL A 292 13.93 6.75 31.40
CA VAL A 292 13.99 7.88 30.47
C VAL A 292 15.15 8.83 30.81
N ASP A 293 15.39 9.12 32.09
CA ASP A 293 16.53 9.95 32.51
C ASP A 293 17.87 9.31 32.12
N LEU A 294 17.99 7.98 32.25
CA LEU A 294 19.21 7.26 31.87
C LEU A 294 19.42 7.28 30.34
N LEU A 295 18.37 7.04 29.55
CA LEU A 295 18.41 7.18 28.10
C LEU A 295 18.76 8.61 27.66
N ARG A 296 18.16 9.62 28.30
CA ARG A 296 18.43 11.04 28.05
C ARG A 296 19.88 11.39 28.30
N SER A 297 20.45 10.92 29.41
CA SER A 297 21.86 11.16 29.76
C SER A 297 22.85 10.60 28.73
N LYS A 298 22.40 9.66 27.90
CA LYS A 298 23.17 9.00 26.85
C LYS A 298 22.82 9.48 25.43
N GLY A 299 21.85 10.39 25.29
CA GLY A 299 21.37 10.86 23.97
C GLY A 299 20.67 9.75 23.17
N LEU A 300 19.86 8.92 23.83
CA LEU A 300 19.22 7.76 23.20
C LEU A 300 17.69 7.93 23.03
N LEU A 301 17.13 9.11 23.30
CA LEU A 301 15.67 9.32 23.29
C LEU A 301 15.07 9.66 21.92
N ASP A 302 15.86 10.13 20.96
CA ASP A 302 15.36 10.72 19.71
C ASP A 302 14.45 9.78 18.90
N LYS A 303 14.64 8.46 19.04
CA LYS A 303 13.87 7.41 18.35
C LYS A 303 12.83 6.73 19.25
N ALA A 304 12.69 7.16 20.51
CA ALA A 304 11.93 6.46 21.53
C ALA A 304 10.46 6.84 21.52
N TYR A 305 9.58 5.87 21.77
CA TYR A 305 8.16 6.13 22.02
C TYR A 305 7.60 5.18 23.08
N PHE A 306 6.54 5.62 23.78
CA PHE A 306 5.70 4.73 24.56
C PHE A 306 4.57 4.18 23.71
N TYR A 307 4.23 2.92 23.89
CA TYR A 307 2.98 2.36 23.37
C TYR A 307 2.30 1.58 24.51
N PRO A 308 1.34 2.18 25.24
CA PRO A 308 0.69 1.56 26.39
C PRO A 308 -0.42 0.59 25.96
N SER A 309 -0.04 -0.58 25.45
CA SER A 309 -0.96 -1.59 24.89
C SER A 309 -1.98 -2.21 25.87
N MET A 310 -2.02 -1.72 27.11
CA MET A 310 -3.07 -2.04 28.09
C MET A 310 -4.39 -1.31 27.79
N VAL A 311 -4.39 -0.33 26.89
CA VAL A 311 -5.58 0.29 26.31
C VAL A 311 -5.39 0.38 24.79
N ASP A 312 -5.71 -0.72 24.12
CA ASP A 312 -5.62 -0.89 22.66
C ASP A 312 -6.98 -0.64 22.00
N GLU A 313 -6.98 0.06 20.86
CA GLU A 313 -8.18 0.49 20.11
C GLU A 313 -9.35 0.95 21.01
N PRO A 314 -9.14 1.97 21.88
CA PRO A 314 -10.12 2.34 22.88
C PRO A 314 -11.43 2.84 22.27
N GLY A 315 -12.55 2.30 22.75
CA GLY A 315 -13.85 2.96 22.63
C GLY A 315 -14.03 4.06 23.69
N PRO A 316 -15.08 4.90 23.58
CA PRO A 316 -15.30 6.03 24.49
C PRO A 316 -15.27 5.70 25.99
N ALA A 317 -15.80 4.55 26.45
CA ALA A 317 -15.70 4.10 27.84
C ALA A 317 -14.25 4.01 28.38
N LYS A 318 -13.26 3.87 27.49
CA LYS A 318 -11.84 3.74 27.85
C LYS A 318 -11.06 5.05 27.75
N TYR A 319 -11.63 6.11 27.20
CA TYR A 319 -10.95 7.41 27.07
C TYR A 319 -10.46 7.98 28.41
N PRO A 320 -11.22 7.92 29.53
CA PRO A 320 -10.69 8.37 30.83
C PRO A 320 -9.43 7.61 31.27
N GLN A 321 -9.30 6.33 30.89
CA GLN A 321 -8.11 5.54 31.15
C GLN A 321 -6.94 5.98 30.27
N VAL A 322 -7.19 6.32 28.99
CA VAL A 322 -6.18 6.89 28.08
C VAL A 322 -5.64 8.22 28.64
N VAL A 323 -6.53 9.14 29.03
CA VAL A 323 -6.16 10.44 29.62
C VAL A 323 -5.31 10.24 30.88
N SER A 324 -5.72 9.35 31.79
CA SER A 324 -4.97 9.07 33.01
C SER A 324 -3.58 8.47 32.75
N ILE A 325 -3.45 7.61 31.73
CA ILE A 325 -2.15 7.07 31.30
C ILE A 325 -1.28 8.19 30.71
N ALA A 326 -1.85 9.04 29.86
CA ALA A 326 -1.14 10.17 29.25
C ALA A 326 -0.60 11.15 30.30
N GLU A 327 -1.39 11.48 31.32
CA GLU A 327 -0.96 12.33 32.44
C GLU A 327 0.23 11.73 33.20
N GLN A 328 0.18 10.43 33.52
CA GLN A 328 1.27 9.73 34.21
C GLN A 328 2.54 9.64 33.36
N LEU A 329 2.41 9.41 32.05
CA LEU A 329 3.57 9.41 31.13
C LEU A 329 4.16 10.82 30.99
N LYS A 330 3.33 11.86 30.93
CA LYS A 330 3.77 13.25 30.92
C LYS A 330 4.52 13.64 32.20
N GLU A 331 4.11 13.11 33.35
CA GLU A 331 4.84 13.28 34.60
C GLU A 331 6.23 12.62 34.55
N ALA A 332 6.32 11.41 33.99
CA ALA A 332 7.58 10.66 33.92
C ALA A 332 8.54 11.16 32.84
N ALA A 333 8.00 11.54 31.68
CA ALA A 333 8.73 11.69 30.42
C ALA A 333 8.00 12.63 29.44
N PRO A 334 7.94 13.95 29.75
CA PRO A 334 7.17 14.91 28.96
C PRO A 334 7.72 15.15 27.54
N ASP A 335 8.94 14.70 27.25
CA ASP A 335 9.66 14.81 25.98
C ASP A 335 9.65 13.52 25.16
N VAL A 336 8.92 12.49 25.60
CA VAL A 336 8.79 11.21 24.88
C VAL A 336 7.36 11.05 24.38
N ARG A 337 7.22 10.82 23.07
CA ARG A 337 5.92 10.62 22.43
C ARG A 337 5.24 9.32 22.86
N SER A 338 3.91 9.30 22.87
CA SER A 338 3.12 8.12 23.26
C SER A 338 2.04 7.79 22.24
N PHE A 339 2.04 6.55 21.77
CA PHE A 339 1.16 6.06 20.72
C PHE A 339 -0.17 5.57 21.28
N ASN A 340 -1.24 5.83 20.54
CA ASN A 340 -2.52 5.16 20.72
C ASN A 340 -3.10 4.72 19.37
N THR A 341 -3.50 3.45 19.28
CA THR A 341 -4.14 2.82 18.11
C THR A 341 -5.59 3.26 17.92
N THR A 342 -5.76 4.56 17.69
CA THR A 342 -7.05 5.17 17.40
C THR A 342 -6.91 6.21 16.30
N GLN A 343 -7.96 6.37 15.50
CA GLN A 343 -8.10 7.54 14.63
C GLN A 343 -8.20 8.83 15.47
N PRO A 344 -7.80 9.99 14.91
CA PRO A 344 -8.04 11.30 15.49
C PRO A 344 -9.48 11.50 15.99
N VAL A 345 -9.61 11.91 17.26
CA VAL A 345 -10.88 12.30 17.89
C VAL A 345 -10.67 13.45 18.87
N ASP A 346 -11.61 14.38 18.91
CA ASP A 346 -11.56 15.58 19.76
C ASP A 346 -11.52 15.20 21.26
N GLU A 347 -12.17 14.11 21.66
CA GLU A 347 -12.23 13.67 23.06
C GLU A 347 -10.87 13.28 23.67
N LEU A 348 -9.88 12.99 22.83
CA LEU A 348 -8.53 12.59 23.24
C LEU A 348 -7.47 13.65 22.88
N ALA A 349 -7.88 14.78 22.29
CA ALA A 349 -6.99 15.88 21.96
C ALA A 349 -6.22 16.38 23.20
N GLY A 350 -4.91 16.57 23.05
CA GLY A 350 -4.01 16.96 24.14
C GLY A 350 -3.64 15.86 25.13
N SER A 351 -4.22 14.66 25.00
CA SER A 351 -3.81 13.46 25.75
C SER A 351 -3.06 12.46 24.86
N VAL A 352 -3.50 12.30 23.61
CA VAL A 352 -2.78 11.55 22.58
C VAL A 352 -2.00 12.53 21.72
N HIS A 353 -0.70 12.29 21.56
CA HIS A 353 0.21 13.12 20.75
C HIS A 353 0.82 12.31 19.58
N SER A 354 0.43 11.04 19.45
CA SER A 354 0.84 10.17 18.34
C SER A 354 -0.30 9.22 18.03
N TRP A 355 -1.03 9.55 16.98
CA TRP A 355 -2.25 8.87 16.55
C TRP A 355 -1.91 7.76 15.57
N VAL A 356 -2.43 6.55 15.78
CA VAL A 356 -2.19 5.41 14.88
C VAL A 356 -3.53 4.92 14.35
N ALA A 357 -3.97 5.52 13.24
CA ALA A 357 -5.27 5.20 12.64
C ALA A 357 -5.18 3.91 11.79
N LEU A 358 -6.28 3.16 11.68
CA LEU A 358 -6.39 2.22 10.57
C LEU A 358 -6.35 3.01 9.25
N VAL A 359 -5.72 2.46 8.20
CA VAL A 359 -5.64 3.12 6.89
C VAL A 359 -7.01 3.63 6.42
N ASN A 360 -8.06 2.81 6.52
CA ASN A 360 -9.42 3.21 6.12
C ASN A 360 -10.13 4.22 7.05
N LYS A 361 -9.50 4.61 8.15
CA LYS A 361 -9.98 5.65 9.08
C LYS A 361 -9.07 6.88 9.08
N TYR A 362 -8.08 6.94 8.19
CA TYR A 362 -7.23 8.10 8.03
C TYR A 362 -8.04 9.25 7.43
N ASP A 363 -8.02 10.39 8.11
CA ASP A 363 -8.60 11.65 7.66
C ASP A 363 -7.46 12.65 7.49
N GLU A 364 -7.06 12.87 6.24
CA GLU A 364 -5.90 13.70 5.89
C GLU A 364 -6.03 15.12 6.46
N SER A 365 -7.20 15.74 6.30
CA SER A 365 -7.43 17.11 6.76
C SER A 365 -7.28 17.26 8.27
N PHE A 366 -7.72 16.25 9.03
CA PHE A 366 -7.60 16.26 10.48
C PHE A 366 -6.16 15.88 10.91
N ALA A 367 -5.53 14.94 10.22
CA ALA A 367 -4.14 14.57 10.44
C ALA A 367 -3.20 15.78 10.30
N HIS A 368 -3.33 16.55 9.21
CA HIS A 368 -2.51 17.76 8.99
C HIS A 368 -2.78 18.85 10.04
N GLN A 369 -4.03 18.99 10.53
CA GLN A 369 -4.34 19.91 11.63
C GLN A 369 -3.63 19.51 12.92
N LEU A 370 -3.59 18.21 13.23
CA LEU A 370 -2.88 17.69 14.39
C LEU A 370 -1.37 17.90 14.24
N GLN A 371 -0.79 17.57 13.09
CA GLN A 371 0.63 17.78 12.81
C GLN A 371 1.02 19.26 12.91
N ALA A 372 0.18 20.17 12.42
CA ALA A 372 0.39 21.61 12.59
C ALA A 372 0.38 22.08 14.07
N SER A 373 -0.24 21.30 14.97
CA SER A 373 -0.19 21.52 16.43
C SER A 373 0.99 20.83 17.14
N GLY A 374 1.80 20.06 16.41
CA GLY A 374 2.95 19.32 16.94
C GLY A 374 2.66 17.87 17.34
N ASP A 375 1.47 17.35 17.03
CA ASP A 375 1.16 15.93 17.18
C ASP A 375 1.73 15.11 16.02
N HIS A 376 1.86 13.80 16.25
CA HIS A 376 2.33 12.85 15.26
C HIS A 376 1.19 11.99 14.73
N VAL A 377 1.27 11.61 13.45
CA VAL A 377 0.26 10.75 12.82
C VAL A 377 0.91 9.61 12.07
N TRP A 378 0.49 8.42 12.44
CA TRP A 378 0.86 7.13 11.90
C TRP A 378 -0.41 6.41 11.43
N TRP A 379 -0.21 5.34 10.67
CA TRP A 379 -1.29 4.40 10.36
C TRP A 379 -0.89 2.94 10.58
N TYR A 380 -1.87 2.05 10.46
CA TYR A 380 -1.64 0.62 10.44
C TYR A 380 -2.68 -0.13 9.63
N THR A 381 -2.33 -1.35 9.24
CA THR A 381 -3.23 -2.36 8.66
C THR A 381 -3.25 -3.62 9.53
N SER A 382 -4.29 -4.44 9.37
CA SER A 382 -4.53 -5.67 10.15
C SER A 382 -5.45 -6.60 9.34
N VAL A 383 -6.29 -7.40 10.01
CA VAL A 383 -7.47 -8.07 9.40
C VAL A 383 -8.36 -7.08 8.63
N VAL A 384 -8.40 -5.83 9.10
CA VAL A 384 -9.04 -4.69 8.44
C VAL A 384 -8.05 -3.51 8.32
N PRO A 385 -8.22 -2.63 7.31
CA PRO A 385 -9.13 -2.78 6.20
C PRO A 385 -8.76 -3.94 5.26
N LYS A 386 -9.62 -4.18 4.28
CA LYS A 386 -9.41 -5.15 3.19
C LYS A 386 -9.44 -4.39 1.86
N ASP A 387 -9.22 -5.08 0.74
CA ASP A 387 -9.55 -4.52 -0.59
C ASP A 387 -10.88 -3.73 -0.51
N PRO A 388 -10.91 -2.51 -1.06
CA PRO A 388 -9.89 -1.88 -1.94
C PRO A 388 -8.72 -1.16 -1.27
N PHE A 389 -8.57 -1.22 0.06
CA PHE A 389 -7.41 -0.62 0.72
C PHE A 389 -6.20 -1.56 0.67
N PRO A 390 -4.96 -1.02 0.59
CA PRO A 390 -3.74 -1.77 0.74
C PRO A 390 -3.73 -2.66 1.98
N THR A 391 -3.37 -3.94 1.79
CA THR A 391 -3.20 -4.90 2.88
C THR A 391 -1.88 -5.64 2.77
N TYR A 392 -1.57 -6.42 3.81
CA TYR A 392 -0.46 -7.38 3.81
C TYR A 392 -0.97 -8.83 3.76
N HIS A 393 -2.18 -9.08 3.26
CA HIS A 393 -2.78 -10.41 3.23
C HIS A 393 -2.14 -11.30 2.15
N THR A 394 -2.10 -12.61 2.39
CA THR A 394 -1.47 -13.59 1.47
C THR A 394 -2.17 -13.61 0.11
N ASP A 395 -3.48 -13.43 0.07
CA ASP A 395 -4.29 -13.53 -1.14
C ASP A 395 -4.58 -12.21 -1.84
N ASP A 396 -4.07 -11.09 -1.32
CA ASP A 396 -4.17 -9.76 -1.93
C ASP A 396 -3.09 -9.53 -3.00
N ASP A 397 -3.16 -8.45 -3.78
CA ASP A 397 -2.06 -8.06 -4.66
C ASP A 397 -0.86 -7.47 -3.89
N LEU A 398 0.32 -7.39 -4.53
CA LEU A 398 1.50 -6.77 -3.92
C LEU A 398 1.63 -5.28 -4.25
N LEU A 399 0.98 -4.80 -5.31
CA LEU A 399 1.08 -3.40 -5.73
C LEU A 399 0.56 -2.46 -4.64
N GLY A 400 -0.64 -2.72 -4.09
CA GLY A 400 -1.20 -1.92 -3.00
C GLY A 400 -0.26 -1.85 -1.79
N SER A 401 0.31 -2.98 -1.39
CA SER A 401 1.23 -3.02 -0.24
C SER A 401 2.54 -2.23 -0.47
N ARG A 402 3.04 -2.16 -1.71
CA ARG A 402 4.19 -1.32 -2.09
C ARG A 402 3.81 0.16 -2.17
N LEU A 403 2.66 0.46 -2.78
CA LEU A 403 2.11 1.82 -2.90
C LEU A 403 1.85 2.46 -1.54
N LEU A 404 1.55 1.67 -0.49
CA LEU A 404 1.37 2.22 0.85
C LEU A 404 2.58 3.04 1.34
N SER A 405 3.81 2.73 0.90
CA SER A 405 4.99 3.56 1.24
C SER A 405 5.08 4.85 0.42
N TRP A 406 4.55 4.85 -0.81
CA TRP A 406 4.41 6.06 -1.62
C TRP A 406 3.33 6.98 -1.06
N GLU A 407 2.18 6.40 -0.72
CA GLU A 407 1.09 7.07 -0.02
C GLU A 407 1.55 7.63 1.32
N GLN A 408 2.40 6.89 2.06
CA GLN A 408 2.98 7.38 3.32
C GLN A 408 3.69 8.72 3.11
N LYS A 409 4.48 8.84 2.03
CA LYS A 409 5.20 10.06 1.70
C LYS A 409 4.26 11.18 1.25
N ASP A 410 3.28 10.85 0.43
CA ASP A 410 2.33 11.80 -0.16
C ASP A 410 1.40 12.41 0.90
N TYR A 411 0.76 11.56 1.72
CA TYR A 411 -0.17 12.00 2.76
C TYR A 411 0.50 12.61 4.00
N GLY A 412 1.83 12.62 4.06
CA GLY A 412 2.60 13.15 5.20
C GLY A 412 2.52 12.27 6.45
N VAL A 413 2.33 10.95 6.29
CA VAL A 413 2.25 10.02 7.43
C VAL A 413 3.66 9.66 7.91
N GLU A 414 3.92 9.85 9.19
CA GLU A 414 5.28 9.77 9.75
C GLU A 414 5.74 8.33 10.00
N GLY A 415 4.79 7.42 10.23
CA GLY A 415 5.14 6.02 10.41
C GLY A 415 4.02 5.00 10.19
N THR A 416 4.46 3.75 10.02
CA THR A 416 3.60 2.59 9.75
C THR A 416 3.76 1.53 10.83
N LEU A 417 2.65 1.12 11.45
CA LEU A 417 2.61 0.02 12.40
C LEU A 417 2.07 -1.25 11.73
N TYR A 418 2.61 -2.41 12.12
CA TYR A 418 1.98 -3.70 11.88
C TYR A 418 1.95 -4.51 13.17
N TRP A 419 0.76 -5.02 13.49
CA TRP A 419 0.45 -5.55 14.82
C TRP A 419 1.23 -6.83 15.18
N SER A 420 1.67 -7.61 14.19
CA SER A 420 2.64 -8.68 14.36
C SER A 420 3.23 -9.18 13.03
N THR A 421 4.48 -9.62 13.03
CA THR A 421 5.13 -10.31 11.90
C THR A 421 5.46 -11.78 12.15
N THR A 422 5.15 -12.32 13.34
CA THR A 422 5.59 -13.68 13.76
C THR A 422 4.53 -14.55 14.42
N ILE A 423 3.23 -14.36 14.14
CA ILE A 423 2.19 -15.26 14.68
C ILE A 423 2.27 -16.62 14.00
N PHE A 424 2.95 -17.56 14.65
CA PHE A 424 3.15 -18.92 14.16
C PHE A 424 2.10 -19.90 14.66
N GLN A 425 1.41 -19.59 15.75
CA GLN A 425 0.23 -20.33 16.19
C GLN A 425 -1.04 -19.80 15.49
N LYS A 426 -2.21 -20.34 15.85
CA LYS A 426 -3.52 -19.86 15.38
C LYS A 426 -4.41 -19.42 16.52
N TRP A 427 -5.05 -18.27 16.40
CA TRP A 427 -6.08 -17.83 17.34
C TRP A 427 -7.40 -18.56 17.09
N ASN A 428 -7.92 -19.24 18.12
CA ASN A 428 -9.19 -19.99 18.02
C ASN A 428 -10.42 -19.22 18.55
N GLY A 429 -10.26 -17.93 18.86
CA GLY A 429 -11.29 -17.11 19.53
C GLY A 429 -11.07 -16.93 21.04
N GLN A 430 -10.17 -17.70 21.65
CA GLN A 430 -9.90 -17.65 23.10
C GLN A 430 -8.41 -17.67 23.45
N LYS A 431 -7.61 -18.43 22.69
CA LYS A 431 -6.17 -18.55 22.89
C LYS A 431 -5.47 -18.95 21.58
N TYR A 432 -4.16 -18.80 21.57
CA TYR A 432 -3.33 -19.38 20.53
C TYR A 432 -3.20 -20.90 20.72
N VAL A 433 -3.34 -21.63 19.62
CA VAL A 433 -3.22 -23.11 19.52
C VAL A 433 -2.26 -23.48 18.39
N PRO A 434 -1.67 -24.68 18.39
CA PRO A 434 -0.78 -25.11 17.30
C PRO A 434 -1.41 -24.94 15.91
N ARG A 435 -0.60 -24.49 14.95
CA ARG A 435 -0.94 -24.28 13.53
C ARG A 435 0.11 -24.95 12.67
N GLU A 436 -0.29 -25.61 11.59
CA GLU A 436 0.62 -26.09 10.56
C GLU A 436 1.03 -24.92 9.66
N VAL A 437 2.08 -24.20 10.04
CA VAL A 437 2.47 -22.90 9.43
C VAL A 437 2.64 -22.95 7.92
N TRP A 438 3.10 -24.08 7.39
CA TRP A 438 3.37 -24.31 5.97
C TRP A 438 2.13 -24.58 5.11
N THR A 439 0.96 -24.82 5.74
CA THR A 439 -0.25 -25.25 5.02
C THR A 439 -1.53 -24.52 5.43
N ASP A 440 -1.59 -23.93 6.63
CA ASP A 440 -2.73 -23.15 7.10
C ASP A 440 -2.41 -21.65 7.05
N PRO A 441 -2.91 -20.88 6.06
CA PRO A 441 -2.58 -19.46 5.93
C PRO A 441 -3.25 -18.57 6.98
N VAL A 442 -4.16 -19.11 7.81
CA VAL A 442 -4.97 -18.30 8.74
C VAL A 442 -4.38 -18.40 10.14
N ALA A 443 -3.51 -17.48 10.51
CA ALA A 443 -3.01 -17.32 11.88
C ALA A 443 -4.02 -16.60 12.80
N PHE A 444 -4.72 -15.60 12.26
CA PHE A 444 -5.80 -14.89 12.95
C PHE A 444 -7.09 -14.92 12.11
N PRO A 445 -8.29 -15.09 12.72
CA PRO A 445 -9.53 -15.15 11.96
C PRO A 445 -9.82 -13.87 11.18
N GLY A 446 -10.16 -14.01 9.90
CA GLY A 446 -10.73 -12.94 9.08
C GLY A 446 -9.93 -12.60 7.84
N ALA A 447 -8.63 -12.90 7.81
CA ALA A 447 -7.75 -12.66 6.67
C ALA A 447 -6.65 -13.75 6.58
N ASN A 448 -6.28 -14.13 5.36
CA ASN A 448 -5.16 -15.03 5.11
C ASN A 448 -3.83 -14.25 5.23
N GLY A 449 -2.82 -14.81 5.88
CA GLY A 449 -1.51 -14.17 6.02
C GLY A 449 -1.39 -13.12 7.11
N ASP A 450 -2.50 -12.67 7.70
CA ASP A 450 -2.45 -11.59 8.70
C ASP A 450 -1.79 -12.05 10.01
N GLY A 451 -0.89 -11.21 10.53
CA GLY A 451 -0.13 -11.44 11.74
C GLY A 451 1.21 -12.14 11.54
N TYR A 452 1.60 -12.49 10.29
CA TYR A 452 2.94 -12.98 10.00
C TYR A 452 3.47 -12.52 8.64
N LEU A 453 4.74 -12.12 8.62
CA LEU A 453 5.54 -11.82 7.42
C LEU A 453 6.79 -12.68 7.32
N PHE A 454 7.07 -13.47 8.35
CA PHE A 454 8.11 -14.48 8.39
C PHE A 454 7.53 -15.87 8.48
N TYR A 455 8.32 -16.87 8.09
CA TYR A 455 8.14 -18.27 8.44
C TYR A 455 9.24 -18.71 9.41
N PRO A 456 8.99 -19.67 10.33
CA PRO A 456 10.03 -20.24 11.17
C PRO A 456 10.90 -21.22 10.37
N GLY A 457 12.21 -20.98 10.30
CA GLY A 457 13.15 -21.85 9.59
C GLY A 457 13.39 -23.22 10.24
N TYR A 458 12.95 -23.40 11.50
CA TYR A 458 13.27 -24.55 12.34
C TYR A 458 12.98 -25.90 11.68
N ASP A 459 11.81 -26.08 11.06
CA ASP A 459 11.41 -27.34 10.42
C ASP A 459 12.26 -27.68 9.18
N LEU A 460 12.92 -26.68 8.59
CA LEU A 460 13.83 -26.82 7.46
C LEU A 460 15.31 -26.91 7.90
N GLY A 461 15.58 -26.95 9.20
CA GLY A 461 16.94 -26.93 9.74
C GLY A 461 17.64 -25.57 9.62
N ILE A 462 16.88 -24.50 9.40
CA ILE A 462 17.37 -23.13 9.27
C ILE A 462 17.20 -22.43 10.62
N ASP A 463 18.31 -21.93 11.16
CA ASP A 463 18.36 -21.24 12.45
C ASP A 463 17.99 -19.76 12.32
N GLY A 464 16.68 -19.48 12.27
CA GLY A 464 16.14 -18.12 12.20
C GLY A 464 14.86 -17.99 11.37
N PRO A 465 14.52 -16.75 10.96
CA PRO A 465 13.39 -16.47 10.08
C PRO A 465 13.66 -16.87 8.62
N LEU A 466 12.56 -17.08 7.89
CA LEU A 466 12.50 -17.09 6.43
C LEU A 466 11.57 -15.96 5.97
N PRO A 467 11.95 -15.16 4.96
CA PRO A 467 11.12 -14.05 4.49
C PRO A 467 9.91 -14.56 3.70
N THR A 468 8.91 -13.69 3.55
CA THR A 468 7.83 -13.89 2.59
C THR A 468 8.02 -13.00 1.37
N LEU A 469 7.38 -13.35 0.26
CA LEU A 469 7.27 -12.48 -0.92
C LEU A 469 6.66 -11.12 -0.55
N ARG A 470 5.69 -11.11 0.39
CA ARG A 470 5.10 -9.89 0.96
C ARG A 470 6.14 -9.03 1.68
N LEU A 471 7.00 -9.65 2.50
CA LEU A 471 8.06 -8.93 3.22
C LEU A 471 9.06 -8.27 2.26
N GLU A 472 9.50 -8.98 1.23
CA GLU A 472 10.41 -8.40 0.22
C GLU A 472 9.76 -7.24 -0.53
N ASN A 473 8.47 -7.34 -0.85
CA ASN A 473 7.74 -6.25 -1.48
C ASN A 473 7.59 -5.03 -0.55
N LEU A 474 7.46 -5.25 0.76
CA LEU A 474 7.45 -4.17 1.75
C LEU A 474 8.83 -3.51 1.90
N ARG A 475 9.93 -4.28 1.84
CA ARG A 475 11.28 -3.71 1.75
C ARG A 475 11.39 -2.79 0.54
N GLU A 476 10.95 -3.24 -0.63
CA GLU A 476 11.02 -2.42 -1.84
C GLU A 476 10.18 -1.15 -1.73
N GLY A 477 9.00 -1.21 -1.09
CA GLY A 477 8.24 0.00 -0.75
C GLY A 477 9.00 0.94 0.20
N ALA A 478 9.66 0.39 1.22
CA ALA A 478 10.48 1.18 2.14
C ALA A 478 11.70 1.80 1.45
N GLU A 479 12.33 1.12 0.49
CA GLU A 479 13.41 1.67 -0.32
C GLU A 479 12.90 2.73 -1.32
N ASP A 480 11.71 2.55 -1.90
CA ASP A 480 11.05 3.58 -2.70
C ASP A 480 10.79 4.86 -1.88
N TYR A 481 10.43 4.74 -0.59
CA TYR A 481 10.32 5.89 0.30
C TYR A 481 11.65 6.67 0.39
N GLU A 482 12.79 5.96 0.45
CA GLU A 482 14.11 6.59 0.48
C GLU A 482 14.45 7.32 -0.83
N TYR A 483 13.97 6.81 -1.97
CA TYR A 483 14.07 7.54 -3.24
C TYR A 483 13.31 8.86 -3.16
N LEU A 484 12.07 8.83 -2.66
CA LEU A 484 11.23 10.02 -2.54
C LEU A 484 11.80 11.02 -1.52
N TRP A 485 12.30 10.54 -0.39
CA TRP A 485 13.01 11.36 0.58
C TRP A 485 14.24 12.01 -0.05
N ARG A 486 15.07 11.23 -0.77
CA ARG A 486 16.27 11.74 -1.44
C ARG A 486 15.93 12.77 -2.50
N LEU A 487 14.89 12.51 -3.31
CA LEU A 487 14.39 13.45 -4.30
C LEU A 487 13.97 14.76 -3.63
N GLU A 488 13.18 14.70 -2.56
CA GLU A 488 12.74 15.88 -1.82
C GLU A 488 13.94 16.70 -1.27
N GLN A 489 14.97 16.05 -0.72
CA GLN A 489 16.17 16.76 -0.25
C GLN A 489 16.89 17.48 -1.40
N LEU A 490 16.99 16.86 -2.57
CA LEU A 490 17.60 17.46 -3.75
C LEU A 490 16.75 18.60 -4.32
N VAL A 491 15.42 18.49 -4.28
CA VAL A 491 14.50 19.57 -4.63
C VAL A 491 14.67 20.74 -3.66
N LYS A 492 14.74 20.51 -2.34
CA LYS A 492 15.02 21.55 -1.33
C LYS A 492 16.34 22.26 -1.61
N GLN A 493 17.41 21.49 -1.90
CA GLN A 493 18.72 22.05 -2.24
C GLN A 493 18.67 22.87 -3.53
N SER A 494 18.01 22.36 -4.57
CA SER A 494 17.83 23.06 -5.85
C SER A 494 17.05 24.36 -5.65
N ALA A 495 15.93 24.30 -4.94
CA ALA A 495 15.09 25.46 -4.63
C ALA A 495 15.86 26.55 -3.89
N ALA A 496 16.59 26.18 -2.82
CA ALA A 496 17.45 27.10 -2.09
C ALA A 496 18.55 27.70 -2.99
N SER A 497 19.14 26.91 -3.89
CA SER A 497 20.17 27.38 -4.83
C SER A 497 19.63 28.34 -5.90
N LEU A 498 18.35 28.23 -6.24
CA LEU A 498 17.62 29.14 -7.12
C LEU A 498 17.13 30.40 -6.37
N GLY A 499 17.18 30.39 -5.04
CA GLY A 499 16.62 31.44 -4.21
C GLY A 499 15.09 31.42 -4.15
N LEU A 500 14.49 30.25 -4.38
CA LEU A 500 13.08 30.00 -4.04
C LEU A 500 13.01 29.97 -2.50
N GLY A 501 12.35 30.97 -1.91
CA GLY A 501 12.30 31.14 -0.46
C GLY A 501 11.51 30.06 0.27
N ASP A 502 11.33 30.22 1.58
CA ASP A 502 10.66 29.23 2.45
C ASP A 502 9.18 28.95 2.07
N GLU A 503 8.57 29.78 1.23
CA GLU A 503 7.20 29.61 0.71
C GLU A 503 7.11 28.59 -0.45
N PHE A 504 8.25 28.16 -1.02
CA PHE A 504 8.24 27.13 -2.07
C PHE A 504 8.02 25.74 -1.46
N ASP A 505 6.83 25.20 -1.69
CA ASP A 505 6.51 23.85 -1.24
C ASP A 505 7.17 22.80 -2.13
N THR A 506 8.07 22.00 -1.57
CA THR A 506 8.72 20.93 -2.32
C THR A 506 7.77 19.78 -2.63
N HIS A 507 6.70 19.62 -1.86
CA HIS A 507 5.66 18.63 -2.13
C HIS A 507 4.98 18.90 -3.48
N ASP A 508 4.79 20.16 -3.89
CA ASP A 508 4.23 20.52 -5.21
C ASP A 508 5.05 19.99 -6.41
N VAL A 509 6.34 19.70 -6.21
CA VAL A 509 7.21 19.08 -7.23
C VAL A 509 7.02 17.57 -7.27
N LEU A 510 6.72 16.96 -6.13
CA LEU A 510 6.52 15.52 -5.99
C LEU A 510 5.08 15.11 -6.35
N GLN A 511 4.07 15.94 -6.06
CA GLN A 511 2.65 15.64 -6.29
C GLN A 511 2.33 15.03 -7.66
N PRO A 512 2.88 15.51 -8.80
CA PRO A 512 2.57 14.94 -10.11
C PRO A 512 3.06 13.48 -10.27
N ILE A 513 4.01 13.04 -9.45
CA ILE A 513 4.54 11.68 -9.41
C ILE A 513 3.49 10.76 -8.75
N PHE A 514 2.91 11.21 -7.63
CA PHE A 514 1.84 10.49 -6.93
C PHE A 514 0.54 10.44 -7.72
N ASP A 515 0.19 11.55 -8.38
CA ASP A 515 -0.97 11.65 -9.28
C ASP A 515 -0.91 10.66 -10.46
N GLU A 516 0.30 10.26 -10.87
CA GLU A 516 0.48 9.19 -11.84
C GLU A 516 0.28 7.81 -11.22
N LEU A 517 0.29 7.60 -9.92
CA LEU A 517 0.15 6.26 -9.33
C LEU A 517 -1.27 5.96 -8.88
N TYR A 518 -1.92 6.91 -8.23
CA TYR A 518 -3.22 6.67 -7.59
C TYR A 518 -4.04 7.95 -7.49
N THR A 519 -5.35 7.80 -7.29
CA THR A 519 -6.24 8.93 -6.97
C THR A 519 -6.39 9.12 -5.47
N ASN A 520 -6.44 8.01 -4.74
CA ASN A 520 -6.37 7.96 -3.28
C ASN A 520 -5.98 6.54 -2.83
N MET A 521 -5.85 6.36 -1.50
CA MET A 521 -5.46 5.12 -0.83
C MET A 521 -6.25 3.84 -1.18
N ARG A 522 -7.34 3.94 -1.95
CA ARG A 522 -8.16 2.79 -2.36
C ARG A 522 -8.60 2.84 -3.82
N ASP A 523 -8.08 3.79 -4.60
CA ASP A 523 -8.42 4.01 -6.00
C ASP A 523 -7.12 4.17 -6.79
N TYR A 524 -6.56 3.02 -7.18
CA TYR A 524 -5.38 2.91 -8.01
C TYR A 524 -5.58 1.82 -9.08
N PRO A 525 -5.00 2.00 -10.27
CA PRO A 525 -5.01 0.97 -11.30
C PRO A 525 -4.08 -0.17 -10.88
N GLU A 526 -4.57 -1.41 -10.97
CA GLU A 526 -3.79 -2.64 -10.72
C GLU A 526 -2.81 -2.92 -11.88
N GLU A 527 -1.85 -2.01 -12.09
CA GLU A 527 -0.86 -2.03 -13.17
C GLU A 527 0.57 -1.88 -12.60
N PRO A 528 1.20 -2.97 -12.13
CA PRO A 528 2.55 -2.92 -11.52
C PRO A 528 3.61 -2.21 -12.37
N GLU A 529 3.52 -2.33 -13.70
CA GLU A 529 4.45 -1.70 -14.63
C GLU A 529 4.40 -0.18 -14.61
N ARG A 530 3.26 0.39 -14.22
CA ARG A 530 3.10 1.82 -14.05
C ARG A 530 3.96 2.33 -12.90
N LEU A 531 3.97 1.62 -11.77
CA LEU A 531 4.83 1.94 -10.64
C LEU A 531 6.31 1.79 -11.00
N LEU A 532 6.71 0.70 -11.66
CA LEU A 532 8.11 0.50 -12.08
C LEU A 532 8.59 1.60 -13.05
N LYS A 533 7.71 2.06 -13.93
CA LYS A 533 7.99 3.20 -14.82
C LYS A 533 8.20 4.49 -14.02
N VAL A 534 7.27 4.83 -13.12
CA VAL A 534 7.35 6.05 -12.30
C VAL A 534 8.59 6.04 -11.40
N ARG A 535 8.89 4.90 -10.76
CA ARG A 535 10.12 4.72 -9.96
C ARG A 535 11.38 4.99 -10.77
N LYS A 536 11.43 4.52 -12.03
CA LYS A 536 12.53 4.82 -12.96
C LYS A 536 12.64 6.31 -13.30
N GLU A 537 11.52 7.00 -13.45
CA GLU A 537 11.48 8.47 -13.67
C GLU A 537 12.00 9.23 -12.45
N VAL A 538 11.60 8.82 -11.23
CA VAL A 538 12.13 9.33 -9.95
C VAL A 538 13.64 9.15 -9.86
N ALA A 539 14.13 7.94 -10.15
CA ALA A 539 15.57 7.62 -10.12
C ALA A 539 16.38 8.50 -11.09
N GLY A 540 15.85 8.72 -12.30
CA GLY A 540 16.44 9.62 -13.28
C GLY A 540 16.51 11.06 -12.76
N LEU A 541 15.42 11.55 -12.18
CA LEU A 541 15.35 12.92 -11.63
C LEU A 541 16.32 13.11 -10.45
N ILE A 542 16.48 12.12 -9.57
CA ILE A 542 17.48 12.13 -8.49
C ILE A 542 18.88 12.26 -9.07
N ALA A 543 19.23 11.42 -10.06
CA ALA A 543 20.56 11.46 -10.69
C ALA A 543 20.83 12.81 -11.36
N GLU A 544 19.83 13.39 -12.05
CA GLU A 544 19.94 14.69 -12.70
C GLU A 544 20.12 15.84 -11.71
N LEU A 545 19.27 15.93 -10.67
CA LEU A 545 19.37 16.97 -9.64
C LEU A 545 20.67 16.86 -8.84
N ALA A 546 21.15 15.65 -8.58
CA ALA A 546 22.43 15.45 -7.89
C ALA A 546 23.63 15.96 -8.70
N GLN A 547 23.59 15.82 -10.04
CA GLN A 547 24.66 16.28 -10.93
C GLN A 547 24.56 17.77 -11.27
N ASP A 548 23.34 18.29 -11.46
CA ASP A 548 23.09 19.66 -11.90
C ASP A 548 21.87 20.28 -11.18
N PRO A 549 22.03 20.68 -9.90
CA PRO A 549 20.91 21.17 -9.08
C PRO A 549 20.36 22.53 -9.54
N GLN A 550 21.13 23.35 -10.26
CA GLN A 550 20.67 24.65 -10.78
C GLN A 550 20.17 24.58 -12.23
N GLY A 551 20.68 23.64 -13.03
CA GLY A 551 20.27 23.47 -14.42
C GLY A 551 19.14 22.46 -14.62
N THR A 552 18.85 21.64 -13.62
CA THR A 552 17.68 20.76 -13.65
C THR A 552 16.44 21.53 -13.18
N PRO A 553 15.37 21.59 -13.99
CA PRO A 553 14.16 22.34 -13.67
C PRO A 553 13.38 21.72 -12.51
N LEU A 554 12.72 22.58 -11.73
CA LEU A 554 11.66 22.14 -10.82
C LEU A 554 10.31 22.38 -11.50
N VAL A 555 9.50 21.33 -11.60
CA VAL A 555 8.21 21.37 -12.28
C VAL A 555 7.12 21.09 -11.26
N THR A 556 6.17 22.02 -11.12
CA THR A 556 4.98 21.82 -10.29
C THR A 556 3.73 21.77 -11.17
N VAL A 557 2.72 21.04 -10.69
CA VAL A 557 1.40 21.01 -11.34
C VAL A 557 0.34 21.30 -10.30
N ARG A 558 -0.26 22.49 -10.37
CA ARG A 558 -1.39 22.85 -9.53
C ARG A 558 -2.70 22.45 -10.21
N LYS A 559 -3.71 22.12 -9.40
CA LYS A 559 -5.07 21.76 -9.83
C LYS A 559 -6.08 22.80 -9.30
N PRO A 560 -6.23 23.98 -9.94
CA PRO A 560 -7.16 25.01 -9.46
C PRO A 560 -8.63 24.58 -9.51
N ASP A 561 -8.95 23.63 -10.40
CA ASP A 561 -10.27 23.02 -10.61
C ASP A 561 -10.05 21.62 -11.23
N GLU A 562 -11.08 20.77 -11.24
CA GLU A 562 -11.09 19.41 -11.77
C GLU A 562 -10.47 19.33 -13.18
N SER A 563 -10.86 20.24 -14.09
CA SER A 563 -10.42 20.27 -15.49
C SER A 563 -9.20 21.14 -15.77
N ILE A 564 -8.71 21.90 -14.77
CA ILE A 564 -7.65 22.88 -14.97
C ILE A 564 -6.34 22.35 -14.39
N ARG A 565 -5.27 22.39 -15.20
CA ARG A 565 -3.90 22.10 -14.76
C ARG A 565 -3.02 23.30 -15.02
N THR A 566 -2.40 23.84 -13.97
CA THR A 566 -1.42 24.92 -14.09
C THR A 566 -0.03 24.36 -13.87
N ILE A 567 0.73 24.26 -14.96
CA ILE A 567 2.11 23.78 -14.96
C ILE A 567 3.02 24.98 -14.76
N ALA A 568 3.85 24.95 -13.72
CA ALA A 568 4.92 25.92 -13.52
C ALA A 568 6.29 25.23 -13.62
N VAL A 569 7.22 25.90 -14.29
CA VAL A 569 8.61 25.45 -14.46
C VAL A 569 9.52 26.52 -13.88
N TYR A 570 10.30 26.14 -12.87
CA TYR A 570 11.32 26.98 -12.25
C TYR A 570 12.68 26.51 -12.73
N THR A 571 13.50 27.45 -13.23
CA THR A 571 14.81 27.14 -13.78
C THR A 571 15.75 28.33 -13.58
N ALA A 572 17.06 28.07 -13.59
CA ALA A 572 18.04 29.15 -13.62
C ALA A 572 17.90 30.01 -14.88
N LYS A 573 18.44 31.23 -14.81
CA LYS A 573 18.34 32.24 -15.86
C LYS A 573 18.78 31.76 -17.24
N GLY A 574 18.09 32.26 -18.26
CA GLY A 574 18.49 32.12 -19.67
C GLY A 574 18.09 30.79 -20.32
N ALA A 575 17.23 30.01 -19.66
CA ALA A 575 16.61 28.85 -20.25
C ALA A 575 15.46 29.25 -21.18
N GLN A 576 15.30 28.53 -22.29
CA GLN A 576 14.11 28.57 -23.13
C GLN A 576 13.21 27.41 -22.73
N VAL A 577 11.93 27.67 -22.45
CA VAL A 577 11.00 26.64 -21.99
C VAL A 577 9.86 26.50 -22.99
N GLN A 578 9.52 25.26 -23.33
CA GLN A 578 8.31 24.90 -24.04
C GLN A 578 7.46 24.01 -23.14
N ILE A 579 6.17 24.29 -23.05
CA ILE A 579 5.19 23.47 -22.32
C ILE A 579 4.13 23.03 -23.31
N GLY A 580 3.98 21.73 -23.53
CA GLY A 580 3.06 21.15 -24.51
C GLY A 580 3.28 21.69 -25.93
N GLY A 581 4.55 21.79 -26.34
CA GLY A 581 4.98 22.32 -27.64
C GLY A 581 4.87 23.84 -27.84
N GLU A 582 4.33 24.58 -26.86
CA GLU A 582 4.23 26.05 -26.92
C GLU A 582 5.43 26.69 -26.24
N SER A 583 6.09 27.64 -26.91
CA SER A 583 7.22 28.40 -26.34
C SER A 583 6.71 29.43 -25.33
N MET A 584 7.33 29.44 -24.16
CA MET A 584 6.89 30.24 -23.02
C MET A 584 7.81 31.46 -22.81
N GLU A 585 7.20 32.60 -22.49
CA GLU A 585 7.91 33.74 -21.91
C GLU A 585 7.92 33.62 -20.38
N PRO A 586 8.97 34.09 -19.67
CA PRO A 586 8.99 34.05 -18.22
C PRO A 586 7.82 34.86 -17.62
N SER A 587 6.97 34.20 -16.84
CA SER A 587 5.90 34.85 -16.07
C SER A 587 6.44 35.58 -14.84
N GLU A 588 7.62 35.18 -14.37
CA GLU A 588 8.34 35.82 -13.26
C GLU A 588 9.84 35.83 -13.54
N ASN A 589 10.48 36.99 -13.30
CA ASN A 589 11.91 37.19 -13.49
C ASN A 589 12.54 37.60 -12.15
N SER A 590 12.90 36.63 -11.31
CA SER A 590 13.59 36.88 -10.03
C SER A 590 15.09 37.15 -10.25
N SER A 591 15.88 37.40 -9.21
CA SER A 591 17.34 37.50 -9.34
C SER A 591 18.02 36.14 -9.56
N GLY A 592 17.43 35.06 -9.04
CA GLY A 592 18.01 33.71 -9.06
C GLY A 592 17.40 32.74 -10.06
N TYR A 593 16.14 32.92 -10.45
CA TYR A 593 15.41 32.03 -11.36
C TYR A 593 14.51 32.77 -12.35
N ASP A 594 14.11 32.06 -13.40
CA ASP A 594 12.97 32.36 -14.26
C ASP A 594 11.86 31.34 -13.98
N ARG A 595 10.62 31.83 -13.87
CA ARG A 595 9.43 30.97 -13.78
C ARG A 595 8.64 31.09 -15.06
N PHE A 596 8.22 29.95 -15.59
CA PHE A 596 7.35 29.84 -16.75
C PHE A 596 6.06 29.15 -16.31
N GLU A 597 4.90 29.62 -16.76
CA GLU A 597 3.63 29.03 -16.36
C GLU A 597 2.68 28.91 -17.54
N ARG A 598 2.06 27.73 -17.69
CA ARG A 598 0.98 27.49 -18.66
C ARG A 598 -0.20 26.86 -17.93
N THR A 599 -1.38 27.44 -18.13
CA THR A 599 -2.63 26.87 -17.65
C THR A 599 -3.34 26.17 -18.80
N LEU A 600 -3.68 24.91 -18.57
CA LEU A 600 -4.36 24.03 -19.52
C LEU A 600 -5.76 23.72 -18.99
N THR A 601 -6.75 23.84 -19.86
CA THR A 601 -8.08 23.23 -19.65
C THR A 601 -8.09 21.92 -20.42
N LEU A 602 -8.25 20.82 -19.69
CA LEU A 602 -8.13 19.46 -20.21
C LEU A 602 -9.47 18.73 -20.05
N GLU A 603 -9.83 17.95 -21.05
CA GLU A 603 -10.98 17.03 -20.97
C GLU A 603 -10.70 15.90 -19.96
N PRO A 604 -11.71 15.19 -19.44
CA PRO A 604 -11.49 14.02 -18.59
C PRO A 604 -10.61 12.95 -19.27
N GLY A 605 -9.73 12.34 -18.49
CA GLY A 605 -8.78 11.33 -18.97
C GLY A 605 -7.33 11.65 -18.61
N MET A 606 -6.42 10.81 -19.10
CA MET A 606 -4.98 10.98 -18.92
C MET A 606 -4.39 11.78 -20.08
N HIS A 607 -3.64 12.84 -19.78
CA HIS A 607 -2.97 13.68 -20.77
C HIS A 607 -1.47 13.66 -20.55
N GLU A 608 -0.70 13.62 -21.63
CA GLU A 608 0.75 13.78 -21.56
C GLU A 608 1.13 15.19 -21.99
N VAL A 609 1.86 15.89 -21.14
CA VAL A 609 2.41 17.21 -21.44
C VAL A 609 3.92 17.14 -21.46
N GLU A 610 4.49 17.36 -22.64
CA GLU A 610 5.92 17.49 -22.81
C GLU A 610 6.40 18.88 -22.36
N ILE A 611 7.44 18.90 -21.53
CA ILE A 611 8.12 20.10 -21.06
C ILE A 611 9.55 20.04 -21.59
N ALA A 612 9.88 20.90 -22.55
CA ALA A 612 11.21 20.97 -23.15
C ALA A 612 11.94 22.21 -22.64
N ILE A 613 13.13 22.04 -22.11
CA ILE A 613 13.94 23.11 -21.53
C ILE A 613 15.29 23.12 -22.21
N THR A 614 15.60 24.23 -22.86
CA THR A 614 16.84 24.41 -23.61
C THR A 614 17.73 25.43 -22.91
N ARG A 615 18.94 25.01 -22.53
CA ARG A 615 19.96 25.87 -21.94
C ARG A 615 21.32 25.50 -22.51
N ASP A 616 22.14 26.50 -22.83
CA ASP A 616 23.49 26.32 -23.40
C ASP A 616 23.52 25.38 -24.63
N GLY A 617 22.46 25.43 -25.45
CA GLY A 617 22.32 24.59 -26.65
C GLY A 617 21.96 23.12 -26.38
N LYS A 618 21.70 22.73 -25.13
CA LYS A 618 21.22 21.40 -24.76
C LYS A 618 19.74 21.47 -24.37
N THR A 619 18.92 20.61 -24.96
CA THR A 619 17.51 20.46 -24.62
C THR A 619 17.33 19.23 -23.75
N LYS A 620 16.69 19.40 -22.59
CA LYS A 620 16.13 18.32 -21.78
C LYS A 620 14.62 18.32 -21.94
N THR A 621 14.03 17.14 -21.93
CA THR A 621 12.58 16.97 -22.04
C THR A 621 12.08 16.14 -20.88
N ALA A 622 11.03 16.61 -20.21
CA ALA A 622 10.29 15.86 -19.21
C ALA A 622 8.83 15.71 -19.67
N VAL A 623 8.25 14.55 -19.48
CA VAL A 623 6.81 14.35 -19.70
C VAL A 623 6.12 14.39 -18.34
N ARG A 624 4.98 15.07 -18.26
CA ARG A 624 4.07 15.00 -17.10
C ARG A 624 2.78 14.35 -17.53
N LYS A 625 2.39 13.29 -16.84
CA LYS A 625 1.05 12.70 -16.98
C LYS A 625 0.09 13.43 -16.05
N LEU A 626 -0.98 13.94 -16.63
CA LEU A 626 -1.98 14.74 -15.96
C LEU A 626 -3.30 14.00 -16.02
N GLN A 627 -3.68 13.35 -14.92
CA GLN A 627 -4.99 12.74 -14.80
C GLN A 627 -6.03 13.83 -14.51
N VAL A 628 -7.13 13.82 -15.28
CA VAL A 628 -8.30 14.67 -15.09
C VAL A 628 -9.49 13.77 -14.82
N ALA A 629 -10.12 13.94 -13.67
CA ALA A 629 -11.31 13.19 -13.32
C ALA A 629 -12.50 13.64 -14.16
N GLU A 630 -13.51 12.78 -14.29
CA GLU A 630 -14.78 13.20 -14.86
C GLU A 630 -15.45 14.23 -13.96
N SER A 631 -15.93 15.33 -14.55
CA SER A 631 -16.65 16.38 -13.82
C SER A 631 -18.16 16.10 -13.81
N TYR A 632 -18.78 16.28 -12.64
CA TYR A 632 -20.21 16.15 -12.42
C TYR A 632 -20.75 17.43 -11.76
N PRO A 633 -20.87 18.53 -12.51
CA PRO A 633 -21.10 19.85 -11.93
C PRO A 633 -22.55 20.10 -11.49
N TYR A 634 -23.48 19.24 -11.87
CA TYR A 634 -24.90 19.42 -11.55
C TYR A 634 -25.29 18.57 -10.34
N ALA A 635 -26.17 19.11 -9.49
CA ALA A 635 -26.79 18.37 -8.41
C ALA A 635 -28.13 17.79 -8.89
N ALA A 636 -28.35 16.50 -8.62
CA ALA A 636 -29.63 15.81 -8.71
C ALA A 636 -30.13 15.54 -7.29
N PRO A 637 -31.06 16.36 -6.77
CA PRO A 637 -31.55 16.23 -5.40
C PRO A 637 -32.09 14.83 -5.10
N LEU A 638 -31.58 14.21 -4.05
CA LEU A 638 -32.03 12.92 -3.54
C LEU A 638 -32.99 13.14 -2.36
N ASN A 639 -32.65 14.03 -1.44
CA ASN A 639 -33.48 14.48 -0.33
C ASN A 639 -32.99 15.83 0.19
N GLU A 640 -33.84 16.86 0.09
CA GLU A 640 -33.50 18.24 0.50
C GLU A 640 -33.72 18.49 2.00
N ALA A 641 -34.30 17.53 2.73
CA ALA A 641 -34.56 17.68 4.17
C ALA A 641 -35.37 18.95 4.59
N ASP A 642 -36.17 19.51 3.67
CA ASP A 642 -36.90 20.77 3.87
C ASP A 642 -38.38 20.61 4.26
N SER A 643 -38.90 19.38 4.28
CA SER A 643 -40.31 19.13 4.53
C SER A 643 -40.57 17.87 5.36
N GLU A 644 -41.73 17.80 6.01
CA GLU A 644 -42.17 16.58 6.71
C GLU A 644 -42.26 15.37 5.76
N ALA A 645 -42.56 15.61 4.48
CA ALA A 645 -42.54 14.56 3.46
C ALA A 645 -41.12 14.01 3.28
N ASP A 646 -40.09 14.86 3.26
CA ASP A 646 -38.69 14.46 3.16
C ASP A 646 -38.23 13.65 4.37
N VAL A 647 -38.60 14.08 5.57
CA VAL A 647 -38.33 13.35 6.82
C VAL A 647 -39.00 11.97 6.80
N SER A 648 -40.24 11.88 6.30
CA SER A 648 -41.01 10.64 6.29
C SER A 648 -40.45 9.54 5.37
N ARG A 649 -39.62 9.90 4.38
CA ARG A 649 -38.97 8.92 3.47
C ARG A 649 -37.87 8.10 4.14
N TRP A 650 -37.34 8.57 5.25
CA TRP A 650 -36.30 7.86 5.99
C TRP A 650 -36.89 6.79 6.89
N THR A 651 -36.41 5.56 6.71
CA THR A 651 -36.56 4.51 7.74
C THR A 651 -35.46 4.68 8.78
N LYS A 652 -35.74 4.31 10.03
CA LYS A 652 -34.84 4.58 11.15
C LYS A 652 -34.87 3.48 12.20
N THR A 653 -33.71 3.21 12.80
CA THR A 653 -33.55 2.28 13.92
C THR A 653 -32.81 3.01 15.03
N GLY A 654 -33.45 3.22 16.18
CA GLY A 654 -32.80 3.91 17.30
C GLY A 654 -32.43 5.38 17.05
N VAL A 655 -33.08 6.03 16.08
CA VAL A 655 -32.88 7.45 15.75
C VAL A 655 -34.24 8.14 15.77
N THR A 656 -34.31 9.36 16.28
CA THR A 656 -35.45 10.27 16.10
C THR A 656 -35.10 11.29 15.04
N LEU A 657 -35.96 11.44 14.03
CA LEU A 657 -35.76 12.41 12.96
C LEU A 657 -36.78 13.55 13.08
N ARG A 658 -36.32 14.79 12.88
CA ARG A 658 -37.15 16.00 12.94
C ARG A 658 -36.69 17.03 11.93
N LEU A 659 -37.63 17.81 11.44
CA LEU A 659 -37.34 19.01 10.69
C LEU A 659 -36.88 20.13 11.65
N THR A 660 -35.88 20.92 11.26
CA THR A 660 -35.32 21.99 12.10
C THR A 660 -34.87 23.18 11.27
N ASP A 661 -34.81 24.37 11.87
CA ASP A 661 -34.20 25.59 11.33
C ASP A 661 -32.76 25.83 11.86
N ALA A 662 -32.26 24.96 12.74
CA ALA A 662 -30.96 25.12 13.40
C ALA A 662 -29.75 24.89 12.47
N PHE A 663 -29.96 24.21 11.34
CA PHE A 663 -28.96 23.99 10.29
C PHE A 663 -29.68 23.79 8.96
N SER A 664 -29.44 24.69 8.00
CA SER A 664 -29.87 24.57 6.61
C SER A 664 -28.80 25.16 5.70
N THR A 665 -28.39 24.42 4.68
CA THR A 665 -27.44 24.83 3.63
C THR A 665 -28.15 25.22 2.34
N GLY A 666 -29.44 24.89 2.18
CA GLY A 666 -30.24 25.35 1.03
C GLY A 666 -31.72 25.00 1.08
N GLY A 667 -32.54 25.82 1.76
CA GLY A 667 -33.99 25.59 1.81
C GLY A 667 -34.72 26.18 3.02
N GLY A 668 -33.95 26.56 4.05
CA GLY A 668 -34.44 27.19 5.27
C GLY A 668 -34.69 26.20 6.40
N GLN A 669 -34.76 24.89 6.11
CA GLN A 669 -34.82 23.83 7.10
C GLN A 669 -33.76 22.73 6.81
N GLY A 670 -33.63 21.77 7.72
CA GLY A 670 -32.76 20.62 7.58
C GLY A 670 -33.20 19.45 8.47
N LEU A 671 -32.50 18.33 8.39
CA LEU A 671 -32.82 17.09 9.11
C LEU A 671 -32.01 16.99 10.40
N GLN A 672 -32.66 17.17 11.55
CA GLN A 672 -32.09 16.79 12.83
C GLN A 672 -32.26 15.28 13.05
N ALA A 673 -31.16 14.60 13.37
CA ALA A 673 -31.12 13.18 13.72
C ALA A 673 -30.57 12.98 15.14
N ASP A 674 -31.43 12.57 16.06
CA ASP A 674 -31.08 12.24 17.44
C ASP A 674 -30.87 10.72 17.57
N PHE A 675 -29.62 10.28 17.59
CA PHE A 675 -29.23 8.88 17.77
C PHE A 675 -29.30 8.51 19.25
N ALA A 676 -30.04 7.45 19.57
CA ALA A 676 -30.23 6.98 20.94
C ALA A 676 -29.00 6.20 21.45
N SER A 677 -28.70 6.35 22.73
CA SER A 677 -27.74 5.51 23.43
C SER A 677 -28.25 4.08 23.59
N GLY A 678 -27.34 3.11 23.68
CA GLY A 678 -27.65 1.73 24.01
C GLY A 678 -28.24 0.90 22.87
N VAL A 679 -28.51 1.51 21.70
CA VAL A 679 -28.98 0.79 20.51
C VAL A 679 -27.79 0.25 19.73
N LYS A 680 -27.85 -1.00 19.30
CA LYS A 680 -26.85 -1.57 18.39
C LYS A 680 -27.11 -1.04 16.99
N PHE A 681 -26.07 -0.46 16.39
CA PHE A 681 -26.09 0.01 15.00
C PHE A 681 -27.25 0.98 14.69
N PRO A 682 -27.45 2.06 15.47
CA PRO A 682 -28.50 3.02 15.17
C PRO A 682 -28.25 3.62 13.78
N ASN A 683 -29.32 3.74 13.00
CA ASN A 683 -29.22 4.09 11.59
C ASN A 683 -30.44 4.84 11.06
N ILE A 684 -30.21 5.53 9.95
CA ILE A 684 -31.25 6.04 9.06
C ILE A 684 -30.98 5.52 7.65
N ARG A 685 -32.05 5.16 6.91
CA ARG A 685 -31.94 4.59 5.56
C ARG A 685 -32.93 5.22 4.62
N LEU A 686 -32.45 5.55 3.42
CA LEU A 686 -33.25 6.04 2.31
C LEU A 686 -33.31 4.96 1.24
N PHE A 687 -34.35 4.12 1.29
CA PHE A 687 -34.45 2.89 0.48
C PHE A 687 -35.63 2.85 -0.47
N GLY A 688 -35.45 2.07 -1.53
CA GLY A 688 -36.50 1.68 -2.47
C GLY A 688 -36.67 2.68 -3.60
N ALA A 689 -36.48 2.21 -4.83
CA ALA A 689 -36.90 2.96 -6.01
C ALA A 689 -38.42 3.17 -5.98
N GLY A 690 -38.86 4.41 -6.22
CA GLY A 690 -40.25 4.86 -6.11
C GLY A 690 -40.66 5.36 -4.72
N THR A 691 -39.93 5.03 -3.65
CA THR A 691 -40.27 5.43 -2.27
C THR A 691 -39.20 6.29 -1.60
N GLY A 692 -37.93 5.89 -1.70
CA GLY A 692 -36.78 6.63 -1.19
C GLY A 692 -36.19 7.54 -2.27
N PHE A 693 -36.12 7.05 -3.50
CA PHE A 693 -35.55 7.75 -4.65
C PHE A 693 -36.19 7.27 -5.95
N LYS A 694 -36.02 7.99 -7.06
CA LYS A 694 -36.76 7.76 -8.30
C LYS A 694 -36.34 6.50 -9.08
N SER A 695 -35.05 6.18 -9.14
CA SER A 695 -34.50 5.08 -9.95
C SER A 695 -33.41 4.31 -9.21
N ALA A 696 -33.39 2.99 -9.35
CA ALA A 696 -32.31 2.11 -8.87
C ALA A 696 -31.01 2.24 -9.68
N ASP A 697 -31.08 2.83 -10.88
CA ASP A 697 -29.92 3.02 -11.72
C ASP A 697 -29.21 4.34 -11.38
N TRP A 698 -28.07 4.21 -10.71
CA TRP A 698 -27.19 5.31 -10.31
C TRP A 698 -25.92 5.38 -11.16
N SER A 699 -25.79 4.56 -12.21
CA SER A 699 -24.55 4.39 -13.00
C SER A 699 -24.10 5.64 -13.78
N SER A 700 -24.98 6.62 -13.95
CA SER A 700 -24.68 7.89 -14.64
C SER A 700 -24.30 9.05 -13.70
N TYR A 701 -24.35 8.84 -12.38
CA TYR A 701 -24.00 9.85 -11.39
C TYR A 701 -22.54 9.69 -10.93
N GLY A 702 -21.94 10.78 -10.46
CA GLY A 702 -20.53 10.83 -10.09
C GLY A 702 -20.27 10.52 -8.63
N ALA A 703 -21.05 11.11 -7.73
CA ALA A 703 -20.87 10.99 -6.29
C ALA A 703 -22.20 11.15 -5.56
N LEU A 704 -22.30 10.53 -4.38
CA LEU A 704 -23.25 10.94 -3.35
C LEU A 704 -22.65 12.10 -2.55
N GLN A 705 -23.41 13.17 -2.38
CA GLN A 705 -23.06 14.29 -1.51
C GLN A 705 -24.17 14.60 -0.52
N PHE A 706 -23.80 15.04 0.68
CA PHE A 706 -24.71 15.63 1.66
C PHE A 706 -23.91 16.49 2.64
N ASP A 707 -24.58 17.48 3.23
CA ASP A 707 -23.99 18.33 4.24
C ASP A 707 -24.33 17.79 5.62
N VAL A 708 -23.36 17.82 6.53
CA VAL A 708 -23.52 17.37 7.91
C VAL A 708 -22.91 18.38 8.86
N ARG A 709 -23.60 18.67 9.95
CA ARG A 709 -23.08 19.45 11.07
C ARG A 709 -23.07 18.61 12.33
N ASN A 710 -21.90 18.58 12.96
CA ASN A 710 -21.74 18.11 14.32
C ASN A 710 -21.89 19.31 15.28
N PRO A 711 -23.01 19.43 16.01
CA PRO A 711 -23.23 20.54 16.94
C PRO A 711 -22.51 20.35 18.28
N ASN A 712 -21.97 19.16 18.55
CA ASN A 712 -21.32 18.86 19.81
C ASN A 712 -19.97 19.60 19.88
N PRO A 713 -19.69 20.39 20.93
CA PRO A 713 -18.46 21.18 21.02
C PRO A 713 -17.23 20.36 21.41
N ASP A 714 -17.39 19.14 21.93
CA ASP A 714 -16.30 18.40 22.58
C ASP A 714 -16.15 16.96 22.08
N ARG A 715 -16.92 16.52 21.08
CA ARG A 715 -16.96 15.12 20.63
C ARG A 715 -17.01 15.01 19.11
N THR A 716 -16.08 14.23 18.54
CA THR A 716 -16.10 13.88 17.12
C THR A 716 -17.29 12.97 16.81
N ALA A 717 -17.98 13.23 15.71
CA ALA A 717 -18.98 12.33 15.17
C ALA A 717 -18.32 11.31 14.24
N ILE A 718 -18.59 10.02 14.45
CA ILE A 718 -18.13 8.94 13.59
C ILE A 718 -19.32 8.12 13.13
N PHE A 719 -19.48 7.98 11.81
CA PHE A 719 -20.50 7.15 11.19
C PHE A 719 -20.01 6.60 9.85
N TYR A 720 -20.77 5.67 9.28
CA TYR A 720 -20.44 5.04 8.00
C TYR A 720 -21.55 5.34 6.98
N VAL A 721 -21.15 5.55 5.73
CA VAL A 721 -22.07 5.63 4.58
C VAL A 721 -22.08 4.26 3.91
N LYS A 722 -23.17 3.53 4.08
CA LYS A 722 -23.34 2.19 3.55
C LYS A 722 -24.25 2.20 2.33
N PHE A 723 -23.80 1.56 1.26
CA PHE A 723 -24.57 1.40 0.02
C PHE A 723 -25.16 0.00 -0.05
N HIS A 724 -26.38 -0.12 -0.55
CA HIS A 724 -27.09 -1.39 -0.66
C HIS A 724 -27.56 -1.63 -2.08
N GLN A 725 -27.47 -2.87 -2.53
CA GLN A 725 -28.10 -3.36 -3.76
C GLN A 725 -29.44 -4.05 -3.49
N THR A 726 -30.24 -4.16 -4.55
CA THR A 726 -31.52 -4.86 -4.54
C THR A 726 -31.38 -6.37 -4.29
N ASN A 727 -30.23 -6.97 -4.64
CA ASN A 727 -29.90 -8.37 -4.39
C ASN A 727 -29.46 -8.66 -2.93
N GLY A 728 -29.30 -7.63 -2.10
CA GLY A 728 -28.87 -7.74 -0.69
C GLY A 728 -27.38 -7.54 -0.44
N SER A 729 -26.54 -7.43 -1.47
CA SER A 729 -25.13 -7.03 -1.33
C SER A 729 -25.02 -5.60 -0.81
N SER A 730 -23.93 -5.30 -0.12
CA SER A 730 -23.67 -3.97 0.44
C SER A 730 -22.19 -3.63 0.48
N ASP A 731 -21.89 -2.34 0.37
CA ASP A 731 -20.57 -1.76 0.57
C ASP A 731 -20.62 -0.87 1.81
N ASP A 732 -19.76 -1.15 2.78
CA ASP A 732 -19.71 -0.53 4.10
C ASP A 732 -18.32 0.05 4.40
N THR A 733 -17.57 0.40 3.34
CA THR A 733 -16.17 0.82 3.44
C THR A 733 -15.97 2.32 3.60
N HIS A 734 -17.04 3.12 3.55
CA HIS A 734 -16.96 4.59 3.59
C HIS A 734 -17.11 5.12 5.02
N PHE A 735 -15.97 5.26 5.70
CA PHE A 735 -15.85 5.89 7.01
C PHE A 735 -16.02 7.41 6.90
N VAL A 736 -16.73 8.02 7.85
CA VAL A 736 -16.87 9.47 7.97
C VAL A 736 -16.56 9.91 9.39
N SER A 737 -15.68 10.90 9.50
CA SER A 737 -15.44 11.68 10.72
C SER A 737 -15.93 13.12 10.53
N VAL A 738 -16.55 13.69 11.56
CA VAL A 738 -16.91 15.12 11.61
C VAL A 738 -16.46 15.67 12.96
N PRO A 739 -15.37 16.45 13.01
CA PRO A 739 -14.87 17.01 14.26
C PRO A 739 -15.90 17.86 14.98
N ALA A 740 -15.67 18.06 16.26
CA ALA A 740 -16.54 18.80 17.16
C ALA A 740 -16.82 20.21 16.63
N GLY A 741 -18.09 20.60 16.64
CA GLY A 741 -18.58 21.91 16.18
C GLY A 741 -18.49 22.16 14.67
N GLN A 742 -17.96 21.22 13.88
CA GLN A 742 -17.72 21.43 12.45
C GLN A 742 -18.92 21.10 11.56
N THR A 743 -18.91 21.72 10.37
CA THR A 743 -19.78 21.37 9.25
C THR A 743 -18.90 20.85 8.11
N ARG A 744 -19.32 19.76 7.48
CA ARG A 744 -18.64 19.15 6.33
C ARG A 744 -19.64 18.82 5.23
N THR A 745 -19.22 18.96 3.98
CA THR A 745 -19.89 18.30 2.85
C THR A 745 -19.21 16.95 2.66
N ILE A 746 -19.93 15.88 2.91
CA ILE A 746 -19.45 14.52 2.67
C ILE A 746 -19.61 14.24 1.18
N THR A 747 -18.55 13.75 0.54
CA THR A 747 -18.56 13.31 -0.85
C THR A 747 -18.10 11.87 -0.90
N VAL A 748 -18.94 10.98 -1.42
CA VAL A 748 -18.57 9.59 -1.72
C VAL A 748 -18.65 9.42 -3.24
N PRO A 749 -17.49 9.38 -3.95
CA PRO A 749 -17.48 9.07 -5.37
C PRO A 749 -18.11 7.70 -5.63
N LEU A 750 -19.11 7.63 -6.50
CA LEU A 750 -19.81 6.38 -6.79
C LEU A 750 -18.91 5.37 -7.51
N ARG A 751 -17.83 5.81 -8.15
CA ARG A 751 -16.80 4.92 -8.71
C ARG A 751 -16.07 4.09 -7.62
N GLU A 752 -16.05 4.58 -6.39
CA GLU A 752 -15.44 3.89 -5.24
C GLU A 752 -16.42 2.93 -4.56
N VAL A 753 -17.70 2.93 -4.95
CA VAL A 753 -18.70 2.00 -4.42
C VAL A 753 -18.58 0.69 -5.19
N ARG A 754 -18.13 -0.38 -4.52
CA ARG A 754 -17.85 -1.70 -5.12
C ARG A 754 -19.14 -2.52 -5.34
N LEU A 755 -20.15 -1.91 -5.96
CA LEU A 755 -21.45 -2.52 -6.27
C LEU A 755 -21.84 -2.21 -7.72
N ASP A 756 -22.69 -3.04 -8.32
CA ASP A 756 -23.35 -2.70 -9.59
C ASP A 756 -24.37 -1.57 -9.35
N LEU A 757 -23.97 -0.37 -9.76
CA LEU A 757 -24.73 0.88 -9.61
C LEU A 757 -26.05 0.90 -10.39
N THR A 758 -26.32 -0.07 -11.28
CA THR A 758 -27.61 -0.14 -11.98
C THR A 758 -28.74 -0.73 -11.12
N GLN A 759 -28.39 -1.33 -9.96
CA GLN A 759 -29.29 -2.10 -9.11
C GLN A 759 -29.32 -1.62 -7.66
N MET A 760 -29.24 -0.31 -7.45
CA MET A 760 -29.18 0.28 -6.11
C MET A 760 -30.51 0.17 -5.37
N LYS A 761 -30.44 -0.27 -4.12
CA LYS A 761 -31.54 -0.26 -3.15
C LYS A 761 -31.56 1.01 -2.31
N GLY A 762 -30.42 1.66 -2.11
CA GLY A 762 -30.30 2.95 -1.45
C GLY A 762 -29.11 3.05 -0.50
N ILE A 763 -29.17 4.06 0.37
CA ILE A 763 -28.09 4.41 1.32
C ILE A 763 -28.55 4.21 2.76
N GLU A 764 -27.59 3.91 3.62
CA GLU A 764 -27.74 3.79 5.07
C GLU A 764 -26.62 4.59 5.75
N LEU A 765 -26.99 5.49 6.65
CA LEU A 765 -26.05 6.12 7.57
C LEU A 765 -26.16 5.42 8.92
N TRP A 766 -25.09 4.83 9.42
CA TRP A 766 -25.10 4.08 10.68
C TRP A 766 -23.90 4.37 11.56
N MET A 767 -24.09 4.20 12.87
CA MET A 767 -23.04 4.39 13.89
C MET A 767 -22.87 3.11 14.70
N PHE A 768 -21.69 2.89 15.29
CA PHE A 768 -21.56 1.90 16.36
C PHE A 768 -22.43 2.28 17.58
N GLN A 769 -22.66 1.33 18.48
CA GLN A 769 -23.48 1.55 19.68
C GLN A 769 -22.92 2.72 20.49
N LEU A 770 -23.76 3.73 20.73
CA LEU A 770 -23.41 4.91 21.51
C LEU A 770 -23.70 4.70 22.99
N GLU A 771 -22.82 5.17 23.87
CA GLU A 771 -23.07 5.16 25.32
C GLU A 771 -23.96 6.31 25.77
N GLN A 772 -23.88 7.44 25.07
CA GLN A 772 -24.69 8.63 25.28
C GLN A 772 -25.38 9.02 23.96
N PRO A 773 -26.60 9.59 24.02
CA PRO A 773 -27.28 10.09 22.83
C PRO A 773 -26.40 11.09 22.07
N PHE A 774 -26.55 11.14 20.76
CA PHE A 774 -25.77 12.01 19.90
C PHE A 774 -26.64 12.61 18.80
N THR A 775 -26.55 13.91 18.60
CA THR A 775 -27.34 14.63 17.60
C THR A 775 -26.46 15.07 16.45
N LEU A 776 -26.91 14.80 15.23
CA LEU A 776 -26.34 15.33 13.99
C LEU A 776 -27.41 16.08 13.21
N TYR A 777 -26.99 17.09 12.46
CA TYR A 777 -27.84 17.76 11.50
C TYR A 777 -27.36 17.42 10.09
N PHE A 778 -28.28 17.03 9.21
CA PHE A 778 -28.00 16.71 7.82
C PHE A 778 -28.82 17.60 6.89
N ASP A 779 -28.28 17.88 5.71
CA ASP A 779 -28.99 18.63 4.68
C ASP A 779 -28.49 18.28 3.27
N SER A 780 -29.27 18.65 2.25
CA SER A 780 -28.88 18.67 0.84
C SER A 780 -28.30 17.34 0.31
N PHE A 781 -28.98 16.22 0.59
CA PHE A 781 -28.59 14.92 0.01
C PHE A 781 -28.84 14.94 -1.50
N ARG A 782 -27.78 14.71 -2.27
CA ARG A 782 -27.79 14.84 -3.73
C ARG A 782 -26.84 13.83 -4.38
N LEU A 783 -27.16 13.45 -5.60
CA LEU A 783 -26.21 12.80 -6.50
C LEU A 783 -25.63 13.85 -7.44
N THR A 784 -24.35 13.77 -7.78
CA THR A 784 -23.75 14.65 -8.79
C THR A 784 -23.93 14.07 -10.20
N SER A 785 -24.23 14.88 -11.21
CA SER A 785 -24.51 14.44 -12.59
C SER A 785 -23.77 15.25 -13.65
N LYS A 786 -23.52 14.64 -14.81
CA LYS A 786 -22.89 15.30 -15.98
C LYS A 786 -23.81 16.27 -16.71
N THR A 787 -25.11 16.02 -16.70
CA THR A 787 -26.13 16.89 -17.27
C THR A 787 -26.95 17.51 -16.14
N PRO A 788 -27.67 18.63 -16.36
CA PRO A 788 -28.63 19.15 -15.39
C PRO A 788 -29.58 18.01 -15.00
N GLY A 789 -29.36 17.45 -13.82
CA GLY A 789 -30.07 16.27 -13.36
C GLY A 789 -31.51 16.62 -13.06
N GLY A 790 -32.45 15.76 -13.49
CA GLY A 790 -33.78 15.78 -12.91
C GLY A 790 -33.70 15.40 -11.42
N THR A 791 -34.69 15.81 -10.62
CA THR A 791 -34.75 15.37 -9.23
C THR A 791 -34.80 13.84 -9.12
N MET A 792 -34.01 13.29 -8.19
CA MET A 792 -34.04 11.89 -7.77
C MET A 792 -35.08 11.66 -6.65
N ILE A 793 -35.82 12.69 -6.26
CA ILE A 793 -36.97 12.57 -5.38
C ILE A 793 -38.10 11.82 -6.13
N PRO A 794 -38.74 10.81 -5.53
CA PRO A 794 -39.92 10.18 -6.12
C PRO A 794 -41.03 11.22 -6.36
N ALA A 795 -41.84 11.05 -7.40
CA ALA A 795 -43.00 11.90 -7.59
C ALA A 795 -43.92 11.76 -6.36
N SER A 796 -44.25 12.87 -5.70
CA SER A 796 -45.32 12.86 -4.69
C SER A 796 -46.60 12.38 -5.35
N ASP A 797 -47.35 11.47 -4.74
CA ASP A 797 -48.73 11.16 -5.11
C ASP A 797 -49.59 12.43 -4.97
N GLN A 798 -49.52 13.31 -5.96
CA GLN A 798 -50.49 14.37 -6.18
C GLN A 798 -51.57 13.81 -7.09
N GLY A 799 -52.62 13.28 -6.48
CA GLY A 799 -53.96 13.20 -7.09
C GLY A 799 -54.42 11.82 -7.52
N ALA A 800 -54.81 10.97 -6.57
CA ALA A 800 -56.05 10.20 -6.76
C ALA A 800 -57.22 11.14 -6.39
N GLY A 801 -57.68 11.90 -7.38
CA GLY A 801 -58.99 12.55 -7.35
C GLY A 801 -60.08 11.59 -7.81
#